data_AF-A0A329R290-F1
#
_entry.id   AF-A0A329R290-F1
#
_cell.length_a   1.000
_cell.length_b   1.000
_cell.length_c   1.000
_cell.angle_alpha   90.00
_cell.angle_beta   90.00
_cell.angle_gamma   90.00
#
_symmetry.space_group_name_H-M   'P 1'
#
loop_
_entity.id
_entity.type
_entity.pdbx_description
1 polymer ?
#
loop_
_entity_poly.entity_id
_entity_poly.type
_entity_poly.pdbx_seq_one_letter_code
_entity_poly.pdbx_strand_id
1 'polypeptide(L)'
;MVENQSSSPQTVESSLPVLQIPLDFGRRQQSFTFESAHLSLESSLGRELKQKFGSEGVYPALLSAYAALLFRLSAEQELAIGTLAPDQPASHVLLQIQGKLTFKELIHQISDQLQLHYSLQTGGNPETLFMYNSVQLPKAPQLLNWNIRDDQDMLTLDLFYDRSLLNESTVTRYAEYYQTLLLAMLRDQDKAIGTVDILSASDRLLYREMNDTAVLEPEHQTIHGWFEATAAEYPESPAITSPTGRYTYRELNERANQVARVLLSNGLQKGEFVSIFMERSLETIISLLGILKAGGVYVPVDPEHPQERNSYIVEDTASSFVLTKESSLPEASRLFSGITTVRQILAVDGRLAGFAASNPNLDIQPDDLAYIIYTSGSTGKPKGALIAHRGVANLGSVVQRDCDIQPGDVLTQFATYSFDASVWDTIGALFYGAELYLLSAEERVSVEEFASAIERTGTTIITILPTIFFNQLASFLSDEGFHKLAKVKIITVAGEALYGEQVRAFQRKFGNQIDIVNVYGPTECTVATATHRISEQVPESVVNIPIGRPIHNYKVYIVNEEQQLCPVGVPGEVYIATPALAKGYLNQPERTEQAFVDNPFAIDEKIYKSGDIAKMLDSGLLEYVGRSDSQLKIRGHRIEIGEIEDHFARLDQVQDVAVIPKKESDGQNMLVGYFTSKDGSTLSVADIKAELTVKLPSYFVPKWICQLDEMPIAPTGKINRKAMVALPHVERHEDRPDRVLAETETEAIILEAWKEILQHDDFGVEDSFFAIGGDSLRVIHVLVILKPHYPQLKIADFFAEKTIRALAKRVEILAQATEETAHSSGNNGVITQLSEHPVELRSQIGYPEILNPEHVLLTGATGYLGSHVLQQLIITSNTRIYTLVRRPADGSSAMERLSSVMKGYFGPELLPLLASRVEIIEGDLEQPNLGLSVEQTTYVQERIDRVIHCAADVRHFGDAAQFAKTNVDGTTALLKLIRSKPGASFHHVSTMGIPEDLALSGQWESSLQYDRFPADLHVDNLYSDSKLEAEKVLMLAAEEGVPVSIYRAGNLTCHSETGRFQSNIDSNAFYRMIKAMLLLGKAPAADWMVDFTPIDYASQAIVHLALRQDTAGRVFHICNPEPISYDDLIRIVNRAGYEVETLPFAEYTNWLFDGSVSKDPEALQLAIAQLEGDGAKDSAYVYASPVTTAYVEPAGIICAKTDDRFISKMMEHAIEIGYFPKAVRPQFGTSPTME
;
A
#
# COMPACT_ATOMS: atom_id res chain seq x y z
N MET A 1 57.82 16.43 -27.63
CA MET A 1 56.85 17.32 -26.96
C MET A 1 55.74 17.66 -27.94
N VAL A 2 54.71 16.82 -28.03
CA VAL A 2 53.41 17.14 -28.64
C VAL A 2 52.36 16.24 -27.98
N GLU A 3 51.36 16.91 -27.38
CA GLU A 3 49.96 16.52 -27.10
C GLU A 3 49.63 15.29 -26.22
N ASN A 4 49.23 15.59 -24.98
CA ASN A 4 48.32 14.78 -24.17
C ASN A 4 46.91 14.85 -24.77
N GLN A 5 46.44 13.77 -25.40
CA GLN A 5 45.02 13.51 -25.57
C GLN A 5 44.53 12.71 -24.36
N SER A 6 43.73 13.37 -23.52
CA SER A 6 42.85 12.72 -22.54
C SER A 6 41.74 11.98 -23.29
N SER A 7 41.87 10.66 -23.42
CA SER A 7 40.77 9.79 -23.83
C SER A 7 39.87 9.55 -22.62
N SER A 8 38.58 9.81 -22.80
CA SER A 8 37.51 9.32 -21.94
C SER A 8 37.51 7.78 -21.91
N PRO A 9 37.21 7.12 -20.78
CA PRO A 9 37.13 5.67 -20.74
C PRO A 9 35.87 5.21 -21.48
N GLN A 10 36.04 4.77 -22.73
CA GLN A 10 35.06 3.91 -23.38
C GLN A 10 35.11 2.54 -22.69
N THR A 11 34.01 2.16 -22.02
CA THR A 11 33.77 0.78 -21.58
C THR A 11 33.72 -0.13 -22.80
N VAL A 12 34.77 -0.91 -23.00
CA VAL A 12 34.79 -2.01 -23.98
C VAL A 12 33.97 -3.16 -23.36
N GLU A 13 32.84 -3.52 -23.97
CA GLU A 13 32.10 -4.75 -23.59
C GLU A 13 33.01 -5.97 -23.84
N SER A 14 33.28 -6.73 -22.77
CA SER A 14 34.03 -7.98 -22.86
C SER A 14 33.21 -9.05 -23.59
N SER A 15 33.82 -9.77 -24.53
CA SER A 15 33.21 -10.90 -25.25
C SER A 15 33.26 -12.24 -24.49
N LEU A 16 33.87 -12.26 -23.30
CA LEU A 16 34.01 -13.45 -22.46
C LEU A 16 32.81 -13.59 -21.49
N PRO A 17 32.39 -14.83 -21.14
CA PRO A 17 31.34 -15.06 -20.14
C PRO A 17 31.74 -14.50 -18.78
N VAL A 18 30.77 -13.88 -18.10
CA VAL A 18 30.92 -13.32 -16.75
C VAL A 18 30.79 -14.43 -15.73
N LEU A 19 31.66 -14.46 -14.71
CA LEU A 19 31.68 -15.52 -13.71
C LEU A 19 30.64 -15.27 -12.60
N GLN A 20 29.59 -16.07 -12.55
CA GLN A 20 28.48 -15.94 -11.59
C GLN A 20 28.63 -16.84 -10.35
N ILE A 21 29.79 -16.82 -9.68
CA ILE A 21 29.93 -17.52 -8.39
C ILE A 21 29.23 -16.74 -7.25
N PRO A 22 28.85 -17.40 -6.14
CA PRO A 22 28.30 -16.70 -4.99
C PRO A 22 29.27 -15.65 -4.45
N LEU A 23 28.74 -14.45 -4.21
CA LEU A 23 29.47 -13.32 -3.67
C LEU A 23 28.87 -12.92 -2.32
N ASP A 24 29.71 -12.43 -1.42
CA ASP A 24 29.29 -11.92 -0.11
C ASP A 24 28.78 -10.47 -0.21
N PHE A 25 29.21 -9.73 -1.23
CA PHE A 25 28.83 -8.34 -1.45
C PHE A 25 28.50 -8.08 -2.93
N GLY A 26 27.67 -7.05 -3.19
CA GLY A 26 27.28 -6.68 -4.55
C GLY A 26 28.44 -6.07 -5.37
N ARG A 27 28.44 -6.33 -6.68
CA ARG A 27 29.42 -5.77 -7.62
C ARG A 27 29.30 -4.23 -7.69
N ARG A 28 30.16 -3.49 -6.97
CA ARG A 28 30.32 -2.02 -7.10
C ARG A 28 31.34 -1.69 -8.21
N GLN A 29 31.40 -0.44 -8.69
CA GLN A 29 32.47 -0.01 -9.60
C GLN A 29 33.83 -0.43 -9.02
N GLN A 30 34.65 -1.13 -9.82
CA GLN A 30 35.86 -1.85 -9.40
C GLN A 30 36.67 -1.07 -8.36
N SER A 31 36.73 -1.60 -7.14
CA SER A 31 37.62 -1.11 -6.10
C SER A 31 38.90 -1.95 -6.11
N PHE A 32 40.07 -1.33 -5.99
CA PHE A 32 41.36 -2.03 -6.07
C PHE A 32 41.80 -2.61 -4.70
N THR A 33 40.89 -3.15 -3.90
CA THR A 33 41.20 -3.73 -2.57
C THR A 33 41.27 -5.25 -2.63
N PHE A 34 42.45 -5.81 -2.38
CA PHE A 34 42.71 -7.25 -2.55
C PHE A 34 43.37 -7.86 -1.32
N GLU A 35 43.08 -9.13 -1.08
CA GLU A 35 43.69 -9.93 -0.01
C GLU A 35 44.22 -11.27 -0.55
N SER A 36 45.03 -11.93 0.28
CA SER A 36 45.58 -13.25 -0.01
C SER A 36 45.38 -14.21 1.15
N ALA A 37 44.95 -15.44 0.84
CA ALA A 37 44.90 -16.55 1.78
C ALA A 37 45.83 -17.68 1.31
N HIS A 38 46.45 -18.39 2.26
CA HIS A 38 47.36 -19.50 1.98
C HIS A 38 46.87 -20.77 2.67
N LEU A 39 46.58 -21.81 1.90
CA LEU A 39 46.11 -23.10 2.43
C LEU A 39 46.96 -24.25 1.90
N SER A 40 47.47 -25.08 2.81
CA SER A 40 48.13 -26.33 2.43
C SER A 40 47.08 -27.42 2.21
N LEU A 41 47.11 -28.09 1.07
CA LEU A 41 46.30 -29.27 0.81
C LEU A 41 46.84 -30.48 1.59
N GLU A 42 46.15 -31.62 1.55
CA GLU A 42 46.64 -32.85 2.17
C GLU A 42 48.02 -33.27 1.63
N SER A 43 48.94 -33.62 2.54
CA SER A 43 50.34 -33.94 2.22
C SER A 43 50.55 -35.15 1.29
N SER A 44 49.55 -36.03 1.12
CA SER A 44 49.62 -37.15 0.17
C SER A 44 49.14 -36.78 -1.24
N LEU A 45 48.39 -35.69 -1.40
CA LEU A 45 47.65 -35.36 -2.61
C LEU A 45 48.57 -35.13 -3.82
N GLY A 46 49.68 -34.39 -3.63
CA GLY A 46 50.64 -34.13 -4.71
C GLY A 46 51.28 -35.41 -5.25
N ARG A 47 51.62 -36.34 -4.35
CA ARG A 47 52.18 -37.65 -4.73
C ARG A 47 51.13 -38.51 -5.46
N GLU A 48 49.90 -38.54 -4.96
CA GLU A 48 48.81 -39.30 -5.57
C GLU A 48 48.46 -38.78 -6.96
N LEU A 49 48.43 -37.45 -7.16
CA LEU A 49 48.23 -36.82 -8.46
C LEU A 49 49.33 -37.21 -9.45
N LYS A 50 50.61 -37.12 -9.05
CA LYS A 50 51.74 -37.54 -9.89
C LYS A 50 51.70 -39.02 -10.23
N GLN A 51 51.30 -39.87 -9.28
CA GLN A 51 51.16 -41.31 -9.51
C GLN A 51 50.02 -41.64 -10.49
N LYS A 52 48.89 -40.93 -10.39
CA LYS A 52 47.70 -41.18 -11.21
C LYS A 52 47.82 -40.60 -12.62
N PHE A 53 48.35 -39.38 -12.76
CA PHE A 53 48.32 -38.61 -14.01
C PHE A 53 49.70 -38.41 -14.66
N GLY A 54 50.80 -38.73 -13.98
CA GLY A 54 52.15 -38.38 -14.41
C GLY A 54 52.41 -36.87 -14.29
N SER A 55 53.67 -36.45 -14.33
CA SER A 55 54.06 -35.04 -14.07
C SER A 55 53.40 -34.03 -15.02
N GLU A 56 53.26 -34.37 -16.31
CA GLU A 56 52.63 -33.49 -17.31
C GLU A 56 51.10 -33.43 -17.18
N GLY A 57 50.47 -34.47 -16.62
CA GLY A 57 49.02 -34.56 -16.42
C GLY A 57 48.51 -33.91 -15.14
N VAL A 58 49.40 -33.52 -14.20
CA VAL A 58 49.00 -32.89 -12.93
C VAL A 58 48.29 -31.56 -13.15
N TYR A 59 48.81 -30.70 -14.02
CA TYR A 59 48.23 -29.37 -14.23
C TYR A 59 46.82 -29.41 -14.84
N PRO A 60 46.57 -30.17 -15.94
CA PRO A 60 45.21 -30.36 -16.45
C PRO A 60 44.25 -30.93 -15.41
N ALA A 61 44.69 -31.88 -14.57
CA ALA A 61 43.87 -32.44 -13.50
C ALA A 61 43.50 -31.40 -12.42
N LEU A 62 44.46 -30.61 -11.96
CA LEU A 62 44.23 -29.53 -11.00
C LEU A 62 43.28 -28.46 -11.54
N LEU A 63 43.45 -28.07 -12.81
CA LEU A 63 42.57 -27.13 -13.50
C LEU A 63 41.17 -27.71 -13.72
N SER A 64 41.04 -29.00 -13.98
CA SER A 64 39.75 -29.68 -14.14
C SER A 64 38.92 -29.67 -12.85
N ALA A 65 39.56 -29.91 -11.71
CA ALA A 65 38.88 -29.77 -10.42
C ALA A 65 38.45 -28.32 -10.12
N TYR A 66 39.21 -27.34 -10.61
CA TYR A 66 38.88 -25.92 -10.43
C TYR A 66 37.71 -25.52 -11.33
N ALA A 67 37.72 -25.94 -12.59
CA ALA A 67 36.59 -25.77 -13.50
C ALA A 67 35.32 -26.46 -12.98
N ALA A 68 35.45 -27.67 -12.41
CA ALA A 68 34.37 -28.37 -11.73
C ALA A 68 33.84 -27.57 -10.52
N LEU A 69 34.73 -26.99 -9.70
CA LEU A 69 34.32 -26.13 -8.58
C LEU A 69 33.50 -24.93 -9.08
N LEU A 70 34.01 -24.20 -10.08
CA LEU A 70 33.32 -23.04 -10.63
C LEU A 70 31.93 -23.42 -11.16
N PHE A 71 31.82 -24.51 -11.92
CA PHE A 71 30.54 -25.05 -12.38
C PHE A 71 29.59 -25.35 -11.21
N ARG A 72 30.10 -25.99 -10.13
CA ARG A 72 29.25 -26.34 -8.97
C ARG A 72 28.82 -25.13 -8.14
N LEU A 73 29.55 -24.03 -8.20
CA LEU A 73 29.21 -22.79 -7.52
C LEU A 73 28.26 -21.91 -8.34
N SER A 74 28.44 -21.85 -9.66
CA SER A 74 27.71 -20.92 -10.53
C SER A 74 26.58 -21.56 -11.34
N ALA A 75 26.58 -22.89 -11.51
CA ALA A 75 25.76 -23.63 -12.47
C ALA A 75 25.93 -23.19 -13.93
N GLU A 76 26.98 -22.43 -14.24
CA GLU A 76 27.25 -21.92 -15.60
C GLU A 76 27.81 -23.02 -16.49
N GLN A 77 27.16 -23.24 -17.64
CA GLN A 77 27.62 -24.22 -18.62
C GLN A 77 28.82 -23.72 -19.44
N GLU A 78 29.00 -22.40 -19.54
CA GLU A 78 30.13 -21.77 -20.24
C GLU A 78 31.06 -21.09 -19.25
N LEU A 79 32.34 -21.47 -19.23
CA LEU A 79 33.33 -20.89 -18.33
C LEU A 79 34.56 -20.40 -19.09
N ALA A 80 35.01 -19.19 -18.76
CA ALA A 80 36.30 -18.68 -19.19
C ALA A 80 37.26 -18.62 -17.99
N ILE A 81 38.39 -19.34 -18.09
CA ILE A 81 39.42 -19.36 -17.04
C ILE A 81 40.74 -18.94 -17.67
N GLY A 82 41.35 -17.87 -17.16
CA GLY A 82 42.69 -17.50 -17.59
C GLY A 82 43.71 -18.45 -16.99
N THR A 83 44.73 -18.79 -17.77
CA THR A 83 45.74 -19.78 -17.40
C THR A 83 47.13 -19.19 -17.53
N LEU A 84 47.98 -19.49 -16.55
CA LEU A 84 49.38 -19.06 -16.54
C LEU A 84 50.23 -20.16 -15.89
N ALA A 85 50.94 -20.90 -16.73
CA ALA A 85 51.89 -21.95 -16.34
C ALA A 85 53.34 -21.46 -16.50
N PRO A 86 54.32 -22.10 -15.82
CA PRO A 86 55.72 -21.74 -15.95
C PRO A 86 56.16 -21.90 -17.41
N ASP A 87 56.90 -20.92 -17.92
CA ASP A 87 57.44 -20.92 -19.29
C ASP A 87 56.40 -20.89 -20.44
N GLN A 88 55.12 -20.60 -20.15
CA GLN A 88 54.07 -20.40 -21.16
C GLN A 88 53.51 -18.97 -21.16
N PRO A 89 53.13 -18.42 -22.33
CA PRO A 89 52.46 -17.12 -22.38
C PRO A 89 51.08 -17.19 -21.72
N ALA A 90 50.64 -16.08 -21.11
CA ALA A 90 49.31 -15.99 -20.54
C ALA A 90 48.22 -16.30 -21.58
N SER A 91 47.33 -17.23 -21.24
CA SER A 91 46.29 -17.75 -22.13
C SER A 91 44.96 -17.86 -21.38
N HIS A 92 43.93 -18.44 -22.00
CA HIS A 92 42.67 -18.78 -21.37
C HIS A 92 42.07 -20.05 -22.00
N VAL A 93 41.27 -20.76 -21.22
CA VAL A 93 40.43 -21.87 -21.67
C VAL A 93 38.97 -21.44 -21.69
N LEU A 94 38.21 -21.93 -22.68
CA LEU A 94 36.77 -21.70 -22.83
C LEU A 94 36.06 -23.05 -22.75
N LEU A 95 35.49 -23.35 -21.59
CA LEU A 95 34.96 -24.66 -21.28
C LEU A 95 33.44 -24.68 -21.45
N GLN A 96 32.96 -25.83 -21.91
CA GLN A 96 31.55 -26.19 -21.99
C GLN A 96 31.34 -27.35 -21.03
N ILE A 97 30.68 -27.11 -19.90
CA ILE A 97 30.53 -28.05 -18.79
C ILE A 97 29.05 -28.39 -18.60
N GLN A 98 28.77 -29.66 -18.32
CA GLN A 98 27.45 -30.16 -17.96
C GLN A 98 27.59 -31.10 -16.76
N GLY A 99 26.59 -31.18 -15.88
CA GLY A 99 26.66 -32.02 -14.67
C GLY A 99 26.96 -33.49 -14.91
N LYS A 100 26.55 -34.04 -16.06
CA LYS A 100 26.82 -35.43 -16.48
C LYS A 100 28.25 -35.68 -16.97
N LEU A 101 29.03 -34.61 -17.24
CA LEU A 101 30.41 -34.73 -17.69
C LEU A 101 31.24 -35.41 -16.60
N THR A 102 32.04 -36.40 -16.98
CA THR A 102 32.95 -37.08 -16.06
C THR A 102 34.23 -36.27 -15.89
N PHE A 103 34.95 -36.46 -14.77
CA PHE A 103 36.26 -35.81 -14.61
C PHE A 103 37.23 -36.16 -15.73
N LYS A 104 37.19 -37.41 -16.22
CA LYS A 104 38.02 -37.88 -17.33
C LYS A 104 37.80 -37.09 -18.61
N GLU A 105 36.53 -36.85 -18.97
CA GLU A 105 36.17 -36.08 -20.16
C GLU A 105 36.58 -34.61 -20.01
N LEU A 106 36.38 -34.02 -18.83
CA LEU A 106 36.79 -32.64 -18.55
C LEU A 106 38.31 -32.46 -18.65
N ILE A 107 39.09 -33.41 -18.11
CA ILE A 107 40.56 -33.42 -18.24
C ILE A 107 40.98 -33.46 -19.70
N HIS A 108 40.32 -34.29 -20.51
CA HIS A 108 40.62 -34.38 -21.94
C HIS A 108 40.33 -33.06 -22.66
N GLN A 109 39.15 -32.46 -22.42
CA GLN A 109 38.75 -31.17 -22.98
C GLN A 109 39.74 -30.05 -22.64
N ILE A 110 40.16 -29.97 -21.37
CA ILE A 110 41.16 -28.98 -20.92
C ILE A 110 42.52 -29.25 -21.56
N SER A 111 42.96 -30.50 -21.61
CA SER A 111 44.26 -30.87 -22.21
C SER A 111 44.34 -30.47 -23.67
N ASP A 112 43.26 -30.67 -24.43
CA ASP A 112 43.18 -30.30 -25.84
C ASP A 112 43.24 -28.78 -26.03
N GLN A 113 42.54 -28.01 -25.18
CA GLN A 113 42.56 -26.54 -25.28
C GLN A 113 43.89 -25.92 -24.87
N LEU A 114 44.57 -26.48 -23.87
CA LEU A 114 45.90 -26.02 -23.47
C LEU A 114 46.94 -26.19 -24.61
N GLN A 115 46.73 -27.11 -25.55
CA GLN A 115 47.60 -27.25 -26.74
C GLN A 115 47.37 -26.15 -27.78
N LEU A 116 46.18 -25.55 -27.85
CA LEU A 116 45.77 -24.62 -28.92
C LEU A 116 46.25 -23.16 -28.74
N HIS A 117 46.79 -22.79 -27.57
CA HIS A 117 47.39 -21.47 -27.24
C HIS A 117 46.56 -20.24 -27.67
N TYR A 118 45.49 -19.91 -26.93
CA TYR A 118 44.72 -18.69 -27.16
C TYR A 118 45.37 -17.48 -26.46
N SER A 119 45.94 -16.53 -27.21
CA SER A 119 46.53 -15.31 -26.62
C SER A 119 45.45 -14.41 -26.01
N LEU A 120 45.68 -13.87 -24.81
CA LEU A 120 44.85 -12.78 -24.26
C LEU A 120 44.97 -11.54 -25.16
N GLN A 121 43.97 -11.28 -26.02
CA GLN A 121 43.92 -10.05 -26.83
C GLN A 121 43.28 -8.90 -26.05
N THR A 122 43.62 -7.67 -26.44
CA THR A 122 43.06 -6.41 -25.93
C THR A 122 41.56 -6.28 -26.24
N GLY A 123 40.72 -6.88 -25.39
CA GLY A 123 39.26 -6.84 -25.52
C GLY A 123 38.47 -7.43 -24.33
N GLY A 124 39.14 -7.93 -23.29
CA GLY A 124 38.54 -8.45 -22.06
C GLY A 124 39.43 -9.52 -21.40
N ASN A 125 39.55 -9.52 -20.07
CA ASN A 125 40.28 -10.56 -19.32
C ASN A 125 39.27 -11.46 -18.60
N PRO A 126 39.49 -12.79 -18.52
CA PRO A 126 38.66 -13.67 -17.68
C PRO A 126 38.60 -13.16 -16.25
N GLU A 127 37.45 -13.29 -15.57
CA GLU A 127 37.29 -12.83 -14.18
C GLU A 127 37.99 -13.73 -13.14
N THR A 128 38.67 -14.78 -13.60
CA THR A 128 39.46 -15.68 -12.75
C THR A 128 40.71 -16.19 -13.47
N LEU A 129 41.81 -16.30 -12.72
CA LEU A 129 43.06 -16.92 -13.16
C LEU A 129 43.40 -18.17 -12.35
N PHE A 130 43.84 -19.22 -13.05
CA PHE A 130 44.40 -20.41 -12.45
C PHE A 130 45.87 -20.57 -12.85
N MET A 131 46.73 -20.72 -11.84
CA MET A 131 48.19 -20.74 -11.95
C MET A 131 48.74 -21.98 -11.27
N TYR A 132 49.86 -22.50 -11.79
CA TYR A 132 50.59 -23.63 -11.21
C TYR A 132 52.08 -23.32 -11.18
N ASN A 133 52.70 -23.34 -9.99
CA ASN A 133 54.09 -22.96 -9.78
C ASN A 133 54.48 -21.60 -10.39
N SER A 134 53.53 -20.68 -10.54
CA SER A 134 53.81 -19.38 -11.14
C SER A 134 54.55 -18.49 -10.15
N VAL A 135 55.62 -17.86 -10.64
CA VAL A 135 56.36 -16.80 -9.94
C VAL A 135 55.87 -15.39 -10.34
N GLN A 136 55.04 -15.30 -11.39
CA GLN A 136 54.45 -14.05 -11.86
C GLN A 136 53.01 -13.96 -11.33
N LEU A 137 52.81 -13.10 -10.33
CA LEU A 137 51.48 -12.77 -9.83
C LEU A 137 50.88 -11.60 -10.64
N PRO A 138 49.57 -11.62 -10.93
CA PRO A 138 48.90 -10.55 -11.66
C PRO A 138 48.97 -9.21 -10.90
N LYS A 139 49.20 -8.11 -11.62
CA LYS A 139 49.31 -6.76 -11.03
C LYS A 139 47.99 -6.17 -10.53
N ALA A 140 46.87 -6.64 -11.06
CA ALA A 140 45.51 -6.33 -10.61
C ALA A 140 44.77 -7.68 -10.54
N PRO A 141 44.39 -8.16 -9.35
CA PRO A 141 43.62 -9.37 -9.24
C PRO A 141 42.26 -9.21 -9.92
N GLN A 142 41.86 -10.25 -10.62
CA GLN A 142 40.47 -10.45 -11.01
C GLN A 142 39.67 -10.91 -9.78
N LEU A 143 38.39 -11.23 -9.96
CA LEU A 143 37.47 -11.57 -8.86
C LEU A 143 38.07 -12.64 -7.93
N LEU A 144 38.63 -13.71 -8.51
CA LEU A 144 39.24 -14.82 -7.78
C LEU A 144 40.40 -15.43 -8.57
N ASN A 145 41.60 -15.49 -7.99
CA ASN A 145 42.79 -16.05 -8.61
C ASN A 145 43.42 -17.12 -7.71
N TRP A 146 43.85 -18.22 -8.32
CA TRP A 146 44.43 -19.37 -7.63
C TRP A 146 45.83 -19.64 -8.16
N ASN A 147 46.82 -19.72 -7.29
CA ASN A 147 48.15 -20.23 -7.61
C ASN A 147 48.46 -21.46 -6.76
N ILE A 148 48.66 -22.60 -7.40
CA ILE A 148 49.04 -23.83 -6.70
C ILE A 148 50.56 -23.99 -6.76
N ARG A 149 51.22 -23.93 -5.60
CA ARG A 149 52.65 -24.24 -5.46
C ARG A 149 52.85 -25.69 -5.04
N ASP A 150 53.69 -26.42 -5.77
CA ASP A 150 54.15 -27.77 -5.46
C ASP A 150 55.60 -27.72 -4.96
N ASP A 151 55.77 -27.86 -3.65
CA ASP A 151 57.10 -28.02 -3.02
C ASP A 151 57.28 -29.46 -2.54
N GLN A 152 57.98 -30.28 -3.32
CA GLN A 152 58.27 -31.68 -2.99
C GLN A 152 57.02 -32.52 -2.63
N ASP A 153 55.99 -32.48 -3.48
CA ASP A 153 54.68 -33.12 -3.28
C ASP A 153 53.74 -32.41 -2.30
N MET A 154 54.21 -31.34 -1.63
CA MET A 154 53.37 -30.49 -0.80
C MET A 154 52.69 -29.42 -1.65
N LEU A 155 51.39 -29.59 -1.92
CA LEU A 155 50.60 -28.60 -2.64
C LEU A 155 50.08 -27.51 -1.69
N THR A 156 50.35 -26.26 -2.01
CA THR A 156 49.85 -25.07 -1.30
C THR A 156 49.06 -24.19 -2.28
N LEU A 157 47.84 -23.83 -1.89
CA LEU A 157 46.98 -22.87 -2.58
C LEU A 157 47.29 -21.46 -2.08
N ASP A 158 47.78 -20.60 -2.96
CA ASP A 158 47.80 -19.16 -2.75
C ASP A 158 46.59 -18.55 -3.47
N LEU A 159 45.63 -18.07 -2.70
CA LEU A 159 44.36 -17.54 -3.18
C LEU A 159 44.41 -16.03 -3.12
N PHE A 160 44.10 -15.34 -4.21
CA PHE A 160 44.02 -13.89 -4.27
C PHE A 160 42.60 -13.50 -4.69
N TYR A 161 41.94 -12.64 -3.92
CA TYR A 161 40.53 -12.31 -4.16
C TYR A 161 40.25 -10.83 -3.91
N ASP A 162 39.19 -10.35 -4.53
CA ASP A 162 38.64 -9.01 -4.29
C ASP A 162 37.85 -9.00 -2.97
N ARG A 163 38.40 -8.33 -1.95
CA ARG A 163 37.78 -8.24 -0.62
C ARG A 163 36.49 -7.42 -0.63
N SER A 164 36.25 -6.64 -1.69
CA SER A 164 34.99 -5.93 -1.87
C SER A 164 33.86 -6.83 -2.36
N LEU A 165 34.15 -8.08 -2.75
CA LEU A 165 33.18 -9.07 -3.26
C LEU A 165 33.11 -10.34 -2.40
N LEU A 166 34.23 -10.75 -1.81
CA LEU A 166 34.38 -12.01 -1.09
C LEU A 166 35.03 -11.83 0.29
N ASN A 167 34.56 -12.60 1.26
CA ASN A 167 35.16 -12.78 2.58
C ASN A 167 36.19 -13.92 2.57
N GLU A 168 37.19 -13.84 3.46
CA GLU A 168 38.20 -14.88 3.65
C GLU A 168 37.57 -16.25 4.00
N SER A 169 36.49 -16.26 4.79
CA SER A 169 35.74 -17.48 5.13
C SER A 169 35.11 -18.14 3.91
N THR A 170 34.56 -17.36 2.99
CA THR A 170 33.98 -17.86 1.73
C THR A 170 35.04 -18.48 0.83
N VAL A 171 36.18 -17.81 0.67
CA VAL A 171 37.30 -18.32 -0.14
C VAL A 171 37.93 -19.57 0.49
N THR A 172 38.01 -19.63 1.82
CA THR A 172 38.43 -20.83 2.55
C THR A 172 37.49 -22.02 2.30
N ARG A 173 36.17 -21.81 2.33
CA ARG A 173 35.19 -22.85 1.97
C ARG A 173 35.36 -23.33 0.53
N TYR A 174 35.61 -22.43 -0.42
CA TYR A 174 35.88 -22.82 -1.81
C TYR A 174 37.12 -23.72 -1.94
N ALA A 175 38.16 -23.50 -1.12
CA ALA A 175 39.31 -24.40 -1.03
C ALA A 175 38.95 -25.79 -0.50
N GLU A 176 38.07 -25.89 0.50
CA GLU A 176 37.57 -27.18 1.01
C GLU A 176 36.75 -27.94 -0.04
N TYR A 177 35.87 -27.23 -0.77
CA TYR A 177 35.09 -27.81 -1.87
C TYR A 177 36.00 -28.31 -3.00
N TYR A 178 37.03 -27.52 -3.35
CA TYR A 178 38.04 -27.91 -4.33
C TYR A 178 38.79 -29.17 -3.93
N GLN A 179 39.24 -29.25 -2.67
CA GLN A 179 39.91 -30.45 -2.15
C GLN A 179 38.99 -31.67 -2.23
N THR A 180 37.69 -31.51 -1.92
CA THR A 180 36.70 -32.58 -2.03
C THR A 180 36.55 -33.07 -3.48
N LEU A 181 36.50 -32.16 -4.45
CA LEU A 181 36.45 -32.49 -5.87
C LEU A 181 37.73 -33.19 -6.36
N LEU A 182 38.91 -32.75 -5.90
CA LEU A 182 40.19 -33.42 -6.20
C LEU A 182 40.21 -34.86 -5.67
N LEU A 183 39.78 -35.07 -4.43
CA LEU A 183 39.71 -36.40 -3.83
C LEU A 183 38.69 -37.28 -4.56
N ALA A 184 37.54 -36.74 -4.97
CA ALA A 184 36.55 -37.47 -5.77
C ALA A 184 37.14 -37.90 -7.12
N MET A 185 37.80 -37.00 -7.82
CA MET A 185 38.47 -37.25 -9.11
C MET A 185 39.59 -38.30 -9.00
N LEU A 186 40.40 -38.28 -7.93
CA LEU A 186 41.45 -39.26 -7.69
C LEU A 186 40.88 -40.67 -7.46
N ARG A 187 39.74 -40.75 -6.74
CA ARG A 187 39.04 -42.01 -6.46
C ARG A 187 38.41 -42.58 -7.73
N ASP A 188 37.64 -41.79 -8.46
CA ASP A 188 36.88 -42.23 -9.63
C ASP A 188 36.77 -41.11 -10.69
N GLN A 189 37.47 -41.29 -11.81
CA GLN A 189 37.47 -40.32 -12.91
C GLN A 189 36.25 -40.43 -13.82
N ASP A 190 35.55 -41.57 -13.79
CA ASP A 190 34.33 -41.81 -14.58
C ASP A 190 33.08 -41.32 -13.81
N LYS A 191 33.24 -40.79 -12.59
CA LYS A 191 32.17 -40.14 -11.84
C LYS A 191 31.76 -38.81 -12.48
N ALA A 192 30.44 -38.62 -12.65
CA ALA A 192 29.86 -37.39 -13.13
C ALA A 192 30.04 -36.24 -12.12
N ILE A 193 30.55 -35.10 -12.58
CA ILE A 193 30.96 -33.95 -11.75
C ILE A 193 29.77 -33.39 -10.94
N GLY A 194 28.58 -33.32 -11.53
CA GLY A 194 27.37 -32.81 -10.90
C GLY A 194 26.86 -33.67 -9.72
N THR A 195 27.26 -34.94 -9.66
CA THR A 195 26.83 -35.90 -8.61
C THR A 195 27.78 -35.99 -7.42
N VAL A 196 28.85 -35.19 -7.40
CA VAL A 196 29.78 -35.16 -6.27
C VAL A 196 29.14 -34.37 -5.11
N ASP A 197 29.08 -34.95 -3.93
CA ASP A 197 28.71 -34.21 -2.72
C ASP A 197 29.92 -33.36 -2.30
N ILE A 198 29.80 -32.04 -2.42
CA ILE A 198 30.86 -31.07 -2.13
C ILE A 198 30.66 -30.35 -0.79
N LEU A 199 29.61 -30.68 -0.02
CA LEU A 199 29.32 -29.96 1.23
C LEU A 199 30.45 -30.13 2.24
N SER A 200 30.93 -29.01 2.76
CA SER A 200 31.85 -28.97 3.90
C SER A 200 31.19 -29.49 5.18
N ALA A 201 31.99 -29.73 6.22
CA ALA A 201 31.45 -30.03 7.54
C ALA A 201 30.59 -28.87 8.08
N SER A 202 30.94 -27.62 7.73
CA SER A 202 30.22 -26.43 8.16
C SER A 202 28.85 -26.30 7.48
N ASP A 203 28.73 -26.62 6.19
CA ASP A 203 27.43 -26.63 5.49
C ASP A 203 26.48 -27.65 6.11
N ARG A 204 26.99 -28.86 6.41
CA ARG A 204 26.18 -29.92 7.03
C ARG A 204 25.69 -29.55 8.41
N LEU A 205 26.52 -28.85 9.19
CA LEU A 205 26.12 -28.35 10.50
C LEU A 205 25.00 -27.32 10.34
N LEU A 206 25.12 -26.37 9.41
CA LEU A 206 24.08 -25.37 9.15
C LEU A 206 22.77 -26.01 8.72
N TYR A 207 22.77 -26.99 7.79
CA TYR A 207 21.56 -27.72 7.43
C TYR A 207 20.95 -28.47 8.62
N ARG A 208 21.77 -29.07 9.50
CA ARG A 208 21.28 -29.75 10.70
C ARG A 208 20.63 -28.77 11.67
N GLU A 209 21.30 -27.66 11.97
CA GLU A 209 20.80 -26.65 12.91
C GLU A 209 19.56 -25.94 12.38
N MET A 210 19.54 -25.60 11.09
CA MET A 210 18.40 -24.96 10.43
C MET A 210 17.16 -25.87 10.43
N ASN A 211 17.34 -27.18 10.27
CA ASN A 211 16.26 -28.16 10.20
C ASN A 211 15.94 -28.83 11.54
N ASP A 212 16.58 -28.43 12.64
CA ASP A 212 16.24 -28.88 14.00
C ASP A 212 15.04 -28.09 14.55
N THR A 213 13.89 -28.31 13.92
CA THR A 213 12.65 -27.56 14.17
C THR A 213 11.57 -28.40 14.83
N ALA A 214 11.89 -29.63 15.23
CA ALA A 214 10.93 -30.57 15.80
C ALA A 214 10.39 -30.05 17.13
N VAL A 215 9.07 -29.91 17.23
CA VAL A 215 8.36 -29.56 18.46
C VAL A 215 7.20 -30.52 18.67
N LEU A 216 6.74 -30.64 19.92
CA LEU A 216 5.56 -31.45 20.23
C LEU A 216 4.34 -30.91 19.48
N GLU A 217 3.50 -31.82 18.97
CA GLU A 217 2.24 -31.41 18.36
C GLU A 217 1.35 -30.69 19.40
N PRO A 218 0.58 -29.67 18.97
CA PRO A 218 -0.36 -29.00 19.86
C PRO A 218 -1.39 -29.97 20.46
N GLU A 219 -1.89 -29.64 21.66
CA GLU A 219 -2.92 -30.42 22.35
C GLU A 219 -4.20 -30.54 21.51
N HIS A 220 -4.62 -29.44 20.88
CA HIS A 220 -5.74 -29.41 19.94
C HIS A 220 -5.24 -29.55 18.51
N GLN A 221 -5.56 -30.68 17.88
CA GLN A 221 -5.04 -31.04 16.57
C GLN A 221 -6.05 -30.81 15.42
N THR A 222 -7.23 -30.27 15.73
CA THR A 222 -8.23 -29.82 14.75
C THR A 222 -8.56 -28.35 14.95
N ILE A 223 -8.83 -27.64 13.84
CA ILE A 223 -9.09 -26.20 13.83
C ILE A 223 -10.31 -25.85 14.68
N HIS A 224 -11.42 -26.59 14.49
CA HIS A 224 -12.64 -26.37 15.24
C HIS A 224 -12.48 -26.76 16.72
N GLY A 225 -11.72 -27.82 17.03
CA GLY A 225 -11.48 -28.24 18.41
C GLY A 225 -10.67 -27.21 19.19
N TRP A 226 -9.67 -26.60 18.56
CA TRP A 226 -8.91 -25.51 19.16
C TRP A 226 -9.80 -24.28 19.38
N PHE A 227 -10.54 -23.85 18.34
CA PHE A 227 -11.49 -22.74 18.47
C PHE A 227 -12.54 -22.98 19.57
N GLU A 228 -13.06 -24.20 19.71
CA GLU A 228 -14.03 -24.54 20.76
C GLU A 228 -13.45 -24.42 22.17
N ALA A 229 -12.19 -24.84 22.36
CA ALA A 229 -11.49 -24.68 23.63
C ALA A 229 -11.30 -23.19 23.97
N THR A 230 -10.83 -22.40 23.00
CA THR A 230 -10.66 -20.95 23.14
C THR A 230 -11.99 -20.25 23.41
N ALA A 231 -13.07 -20.65 22.73
CA ALA A 231 -14.39 -20.07 22.91
C ALA A 231 -15.01 -20.41 24.29
N ALA A 232 -14.65 -21.54 24.87
CA ALA A 232 -15.03 -21.90 26.23
C ALA A 232 -14.24 -21.11 27.29
N GLU A 233 -12.99 -20.75 26.99
CA GLU A 233 -12.13 -19.96 27.87
C GLU A 233 -12.45 -18.45 27.83
N TYR A 234 -12.74 -17.90 26.65
CA TYR A 234 -12.98 -16.46 26.42
C TYR A 234 -14.39 -16.12 25.87
N PRO A 235 -15.48 -16.64 26.46
CA PRO A 235 -16.81 -16.64 25.81
C PRO A 235 -17.38 -15.24 25.51
N GLU A 236 -17.10 -14.24 26.36
CA GLU A 236 -17.60 -12.86 26.21
C GLU A 236 -16.63 -11.94 25.45
N SER A 237 -15.43 -12.41 25.13
CA SER A 237 -14.47 -11.60 24.37
C SER A 237 -14.95 -11.43 22.93
N PRO A 238 -14.70 -10.27 22.29
CA PRO A 238 -14.91 -10.12 20.85
C PRO A 238 -14.07 -11.16 20.09
N ALA A 239 -14.69 -11.90 19.16
CA ALA A 239 -14.01 -12.87 18.32
C ALA A 239 -13.84 -12.34 16.90
N ILE A 240 -14.91 -11.79 16.33
CA ILE A 240 -14.91 -11.24 14.97
C ILE A 240 -15.70 -9.93 14.92
N THR A 241 -15.17 -8.96 14.19
CA THR A 241 -15.81 -7.65 13.97
C THR A 241 -15.65 -7.22 12.51
N SER A 242 -16.66 -6.54 11.98
CA SER A 242 -16.65 -5.85 10.68
C SER A 242 -17.26 -4.46 10.86
N PRO A 243 -17.21 -3.58 9.84
CA PRO A 243 -17.99 -2.33 9.88
C PRO A 243 -19.50 -2.52 10.10
N THR A 244 -20.04 -3.71 9.77
CA THR A 244 -21.47 -4.01 9.82
C THR A 244 -21.93 -4.70 11.11
N GLY A 245 -21.01 -5.19 11.95
CA GLY A 245 -21.37 -5.87 13.19
C GLY A 245 -20.21 -6.57 13.88
N ARG A 246 -20.50 -7.23 15.00
CA ARG A 246 -19.52 -7.98 15.78
C ARG A 246 -20.14 -9.20 16.46
N TYR A 247 -19.34 -10.22 16.72
CA TYR A 247 -19.70 -11.37 17.53
C TYR A 247 -18.63 -11.71 18.56
N THR A 248 -19.11 -12.06 19.76
CA THR A 248 -18.27 -12.68 20.80
C THR A 248 -17.90 -14.11 20.42
N TYR A 249 -16.92 -14.69 21.10
CA TYR A 249 -16.54 -16.10 20.92
C TYR A 249 -17.71 -17.06 21.14
N ARG A 250 -18.54 -16.84 22.17
CA ARG A 250 -19.74 -17.64 22.41
C ARG A 250 -20.71 -17.53 21.22
N GLU A 251 -21.05 -16.31 20.84
CA GLU A 251 -22.02 -16.05 19.77
C GLU A 251 -21.55 -16.60 18.40
N LEU A 252 -20.26 -16.48 18.11
CA LEU A 252 -19.65 -17.04 16.91
C LEU A 252 -19.73 -18.58 16.95
N ASN A 253 -19.37 -19.20 18.07
CA ASN A 253 -19.42 -20.64 18.24
C ASN A 253 -20.86 -21.18 18.11
N GLU A 254 -21.82 -20.55 18.76
CA GLU A 254 -23.24 -20.91 18.69
C GLU A 254 -23.80 -20.84 17.25
N ARG A 255 -23.47 -19.78 16.51
CA ARG A 255 -23.87 -19.64 15.10
C ARG A 255 -23.19 -20.66 14.20
N ALA A 256 -21.89 -20.91 14.38
CA ALA A 256 -21.17 -21.94 13.64
C ALA A 256 -21.75 -23.34 13.93
N ASN A 257 -22.12 -23.62 15.18
CA ASN A 257 -22.80 -24.85 15.55
C ASN A 257 -24.16 -24.98 14.84
N GLN A 258 -24.94 -23.90 14.72
CA GLN A 258 -26.19 -23.92 13.98
C GLN A 258 -25.98 -24.24 12.50
N VAL A 259 -25.01 -23.62 11.83
CA VAL A 259 -24.65 -23.96 10.44
C VAL A 259 -24.27 -25.44 10.32
N ALA A 260 -23.44 -25.95 11.24
CA ALA A 260 -23.07 -27.35 11.26
C ALA A 260 -24.30 -28.28 11.37
N ARG A 261 -25.27 -27.93 12.21
CA ARG A 261 -26.51 -28.70 12.36
C ARG A 261 -27.39 -28.64 11.12
N VAL A 262 -27.47 -27.50 10.43
CA VAL A 262 -28.19 -27.41 9.15
C VAL A 262 -27.58 -28.38 8.15
N LEU A 263 -26.25 -28.34 7.97
CA LEU A 263 -25.54 -29.22 7.05
C LEU A 263 -25.77 -30.71 7.38
N LEU A 264 -25.62 -31.10 8.65
CA LEU A 264 -25.86 -32.47 9.11
C LEU A 264 -27.32 -32.90 8.92
N SER A 265 -28.29 -32.02 9.19
CA SER A 265 -29.72 -32.33 9.01
C SER A 265 -30.11 -32.53 7.54
N ASN A 266 -29.36 -31.90 6.62
CA ASN A 266 -29.52 -32.09 5.17
C ASN A 266 -28.62 -33.21 4.63
N GLY A 267 -27.95 -33.96 5.51
CA GLY A 267 -27.24 -35.19 5.17
C GLY A 267 -25.80 -34.99 4.69
N LEU A 268 -25.13 -33.91 5.07
CA LEU A 268 -23.68 -33.79 4.90
C LEU A 268 -22.98 -34.97 5.60
N GLN A 269 -22.08 -35.63 4.88
CA GLN A 269 -21.21 -36.68 5.39
C GLN A 269 -19.80 -36.12 5.64
N LYS A 270 -19.09 -36.75 6.57
CA LYS A 270 -17.69 -36.40 6.87
C LYS A 270 -16.83 -36.51 5.59
N GLY A 271 -16.01 -35.49 5.34
CA GLY A 271 -15.11 -35.39 4.19
C GLY A 271 -15.75 -34.85 2.91
N GLU A 272 -17.06 -34.56 2.90
CA GLU A 272 -17.70 -33.93 1.74
C GLU A 272 -17.32 -32.44 1.61
N PHE A 273 -17.18 -31.98 0.37
CA PHE A 273 -16.85 -30.61 0.04
C PHE A 273 -18.10 -29.70 0.11
N VAL A 274 -17.92 -28.53 0.72
CA VAL A 274 -18.95 -27.49 0.85
C VAL A 274 -18.38 -26.17 0.37
N SER A 275 -18.96 -25.62 -0.70
CA SER A 275 -18.54 -24.33 -1.25
C SER A 275 -19.13 -23.16 -0.47
N ILE A 276 -18.33 -22.12 -0.25
CA ILE A 276 -18.76 -20.85 0.33
C ILE A 276 -18.73 -19.82 -0.80
N PHE A 277 -19.91 -19.37 -1.23
CA PHE A 277 -20.09 -18.36 -2.28
C PHE A 277 -20.64 -17.07 -1.67
N MET A 278 -19.76 -16.25 -1.11
CA MET A 278 -20.13 -15.00 -0.44
C MET A 278 -18.99 -13.97 -0.54
N GLU A 279 -19.31 -12.69 -0.54
CA GLU A 279 -18.30 -11.67 -0.23
C GLU A 279 -17.83 -11.82 1.22
N ARG A 280 -16.69 -11.21 1.55
CA ARG A 280 -16.15 -11.23 2.91
C ARG A 280 -17.17 -10.64 3.90
N SER A 281 -17.57 -11.43 4.88
CA SER A 281 -18.36 -10.96 6.01
C SER A 281 -18.27 -11.89 7.22
N LEU A 282 -18.99 -11.54 8.29
CA LEU A 282 -19.08 -12.38 9.49
C LEU A 282 -19.60 -13.78 9.15
N GLU A 283 -20.54 -13.88 8.21
CA GLU A 283 -21.14 -15.12 7.71
C GLU A 283 -20.12 -16.05 7.05
N THR A 284 -19.07 -15.51 6.42
CA THR A 284 -18.00 -16.30 5.81
C THR A 284 -17.25 -17.11 6.88
N ILE A 285 -16.90 -16.47 8.00
CA ILE A 285 -16.20 -17.12 9.12
C ILE A 285 -17.13 -18.10 9.85
N ILE A 286 -18.39 -17.73 10.06
CA ILE A 286 -19.41 -18.62 10.63
C ILE A 286 -19.55 -19.90 9.77
N SER A 287 -19.61 -19.74 8.44
CA SER A 287 -19.75 -20.83 7.49
C SER A 287 -18.53 -21.75 7.50
N LEU A 288 -17.33 -21.17 7.47
CA LEU A 288 -16.06 -21.91 7.57
C LEU A 288 -16.05 -22.78 8.83
N LEU A 289 -16.27 -22.19 10.01
CA LEU A 289 -16.28 -22.94 11.27
C LEU A 289 -17.40 -23.98 11.30
N GLY A 290 -18.58 -23.66 10.79
CA GLY A 290 -19.71 -24.58 10.74
C GLY A 290 -19.47 -25.80 9.85
N ILE A 291 -18.83 -25.62 8.70
CA ILE A 291 -18.43 -26.73 7.81
C ILE A 291 -17.43 -27.64 8.52
N LEU A 292 -16.40 -27.06 9.14
CA LEU A 292 -15.37 -27.83 9.86
C LEU A 292 -15.98 -28.60 11.04
N LYS A 293 -16.91 -28.00 11.79
CA LYS A 293 -17.64 -28.64 12.90
C LYS A 293 -18.59 -29.75 12.45
N ALA A 294 -19.05 -29.70 11.20
CA ALA A 294 -19.84 -30.77 10.59
C ALA A 294 -18.97 -31.88 9.97
N GLY A 295 -17.63 -31.75 10.03
CA GLY A 295 -16.68 -32.68 9.42
C GLY A 295 -16.57 -32.54 7.91
N GLY A 296 -17.08 -31.46 7.32
CA GLY A 296 -16.94 -31.15 5.90
C GLY A 296 -15.64 -30.40 5.59
N VAL A 297 -15.35 -30.28 4.30
CA VAL A 297 -14.17 -29.58 3.76
C VAL A 297 -14.64 -28.30 3.10
N TYR A 298 -14.19 -27.12 3.56
CA TYR A 298 -14.65 -25.87 2.96
C TYR A 298 -13.91 -25.55 1.66
N VAL A 299 -14.66 -25.04 0.67
CA VAL A 299 -14.18 -24.61 -0.65
C VAL A 299 -14.52 -23.12 -0.83
N PRO A 300 -13.56 -22.20 -0.70
CA PRO A 300 -13.81 -20.79 -0.99
C PRO A 300 -14.15 -20.55 -2.47
N VAL A 301 -15.24 -19.84 -2.74
CA VAL A 301 -15.65 -19.43 -4.10
C VAL A 301 -15.96 -17.94 -4.08
N ASP A 302 -15.03 -17.13 -4.58
CA ASP A 302 -15.11 -15.67 -4.55
C ASP A 302 -16.12 -15.15 -5.58
N PRO A 303 -17.20 -14.44 -5.20
CA PRO A 303 -18.16 -13.88 -6.15
C PRO A 303 -17.56 -12.87 -7.13
N GLU A 304 -16.41 -12.26 -6.80
CA GLU A 304 -15.71 -11.34 -7.70
C GLU A 304 -14.98 -12.07 -8.86
N HIS A 305 -14.80 -13.39 -8.76
CA HIS A 305 -14.22 -14.19 -9.85
C HIS A 305 -15.23 -14.43 -11.00
N PRO A 306 -14.74 -14.65 -12.23
CA PRO A 306 -15.62 -14.98 -13.36
C PRO A 306 -16.48 -16.22 -13.10
N GLN A 307 -17.71 -16.18 -13.62
CA GLN A 307 -18.71 -17.24 -13.40
C GLN A 307 -18.24 -18.62 -13.86
N GLU A 308 -17.50 -18.70 -14.97
CA GLU A 308 -16.95 -19.97 -15.48
C GLU A 308 -15.93 -20.57 -14.50
N ARG A 309 -15.07 -19.74 -13.91
CA ARG A 309 -14.10 -20.17 -12.90
C ARG A 309 -14.80 -20.68 -11.64
N ASN A 310 -15.81 -19.95 -11.17
CA ASN A 310 -16.58 -20.34 -10.00
C ASN A 310 -17.33 -21.65 -10.23
N SER A 311 -17.94 -21.81 -11.40
CA SER A 311 -18.62 -23.05 -11.79
C SER A 311 -17.63 -24.21 -11.87
N TYR A 312 -16.47 -24.01 -12.49
CA TYR A 312 -15.40 -25.01 -12.56
C TYR A 312 -14.94 -25.47 -11.18
N ILE A 313 -14.73 -24.55 -10.23
CA ILE A 313 -14.32 -24.92 -8.86
C ILE A 313 -15.39 -25.80 -8.19
N VAL A 314 -16.66 -25.43 -8.29
CA VAL A 314 -17.78 -26.20 -7.70
C VAL A 314 -17.93 -27.57 -8.38
N GLU A 315 -17.72 -27.65 -9.69
CA GLU A 315 -17.75 -28.90 -10.46
C GLU A 315 -16.57 -29.82 -10.14
N ASP A 316 -15.34 -29.30 -10.16
CA ASP A 316 -14.12 -30.09 -9.93
C ASP A 316 -14.04 -30.61 -8.49
N THR A 317 -14.51 -29.81 -7.52
CA THR A 317 -14.69 -30.28 -6.13
C THR A 317 -15.83 -31.25 -5.94
N ALA A 318 -16.73 -31.40 -6.91
CA ALA A 318 -17.98 -32.13 -6.75
C ALA A 318 -18.73 -31.70 -5.46
N SER A 319 -18.75 -30.38 -5.19
CA SER A 319 -19.32 -29.83 -3.96
C SER A 319 -20.74 -30.30 -3.73
N SER A 320 -21.01 -30.78 -2.53
CA SER A 320 -22.32 -31.30 -2.11
C SER A 320 -23.30 -30.19 -1.76
N PHE A 321 -22.79 -29.09 -1.23
CA PHE A 321 -23.55 -27.95 -0.76
C PHE A 321 -22.87 -26.66 -1.18
N VAL A 322 -23.65 -25.61 -1.43
CA VAL A 322 -23.17 -24.23 -1.58
C VAL A 322 -23.81 -23.39 -0.49
N LEU A 323 -23.00 -22.76 0.36
CA LEU A 323 -23.43 -21.78 1.34
C LEU A 323 -23.33 -20.38 0.73
N THR A 324 -24.40 -19.59 0.90
CA THR A 324 -24.51 -18.20 0.40
C THR A 324 -25.26 -17.32 1.40
N LYS A 325 -25.40 -16.03 1.12
CA LYS A 325 -26.38 -15.15 1.78
C LYS A 325 -27.73 -15.22 1.10
N GLU A 326 -28.79 -14.85 1.81
CA GLU A 326 -30.16 -14.76 1.29
C GLU A 326 -30.22 -13.82 0.07
N SER A 327 -29.50 -12.68 0.13
CA SER A 327 -29.41 -11.71 -0.97
C SER A 327 -28.77 -12.27 -2.23
N SER A 328 -27.81 -13.19 -2.08
CA SER A 328 -27.05 -13.80 -3.18
C SER A 328 -27.61 -15.17 -3.60
N LEU A 329 -28.66 -15.64 -2.93
CA LEU A 329 -29.30 -16.93 -3.21
C LEU A 329 -29.81 -17.07 -4.66
N PRO A 330 -30.43 -16.04 -5.28
CA PRO A 330 -30.85 -16.13 -6.68
C PRO A 330 -29.68 -16.31 -7.65
N GLU A 331 -28.57 -15.61 -7.41
CA GLU A 331 -27.37 -15.72 -8.24
C GLU A 331 -26.68 -17.08 -8.06
N ALA A 332 -26.46 -17.51 -6.81
CA ALA A 332 -25.92 -18.84 -6.52
C ALA A 332 -26.78 -19.94 -7.16
N SER A 333 -28.11 -19.79 -7.11
CA SER A 333 -29.04 -20.72 -7.75
C SER A 333 -28.89 -20.75 -9.26
N ARG A 334 -28.76 -19.58 -9.91
CA ARG A 334 -28.52 -19.48 -11.35
C ARG A 334 -27.23 -20.18 -11.77
N LEU A 335 -26.16 -20.00 -11.00
CA LEU A 335 -24.84 -20.53 -11.32
C LEU A 335 -24.72 -22.04 -11.05
N PHE A 336 -25.22 -22.52 -9.91
CA PHE A 336 -24.84 -23.83 -9.39
C PHE A 336 -25.95 -24.88 -9.38
N SER A 337 -27.23 -24.52 -9.58
CA SER A 337 -28.33 -25.51 -9.54
C SER A 337 -28.28 -26.54 -10.68
N GLY A 338 -27.56 -26.23 -11.77
CA GLY A 338 -27.33 -27.15 -12.88
C GLY A 338 -26.25 -28.20 -12.60
N ILE A 339 -25.44 -28.01 -11.56
CA ILE A 339 -24.34 -28.92 -11.20
C ILE A 339 -24.91 -30.10 -10.42
N THR A 340 -24.80 -31.31 -10.97
CA THR A 340 -25.48 -32.50 -10.45
C THR A 340 -25.08 -32.88 -9.01
N THR A 341 -23.85 -32.54 -8.61
CA THR A 341 -23.33 -32.85 -7.27
C THR A 341 -23.88 -31.92 -6.18
N VAL A 342 -24.32 -30.71 -6.55
CA VAL A 342 -24.87 -29.73 -5.62
C VAL A 342 -26.28 -30.16 -5.22
N ARG A 343 -26.41 -30.76 -4.04
CA ARG A 343 -27.70 -31.21 -3.50
C ARG A 343 -28.56 -30.04 -3.07
N GLN A 344 -27.96 -29.03 -2.45
CA GLN A 344 -28.66 -27.85 -1.93
C GLN A 344 -27.77 -26.60 -1.93
N ILE A 345 -28.43 -25.46 -2.10
CA ILE A 345 -27.85 -24.12 -1.92
C ILE A 345 -28.56 -23.49 -0.72
N LEU A 346 -27.79 -23.09 0.29
CA LEU A 346 -28.32 -22.71 1.60
C LEU A 346 -27.89 -21.29 1.98
N ALA A 347 -28.86 -20.46 2.38
CA ALA A 347 -28.60 -19.15 2.96
C ALA A 347 -28.26 -19.26 4.45
N VAL A 348 -27.11 -18.73 4.88
CA VAL A 348 -26.62 -18.85 6.26
C VAL A 348 -27.05 -17.70 7.17
N ASP A 349 -27.46 -16.56 6.61
CA ASP A 349 -28.06 -15.42 7.32
C ASP A 349 -29.60 -15.52 7.42
N GLY A 350 -30.18 -16.61 6.90
CA GLY A 350 -31.60 -16.96 6.96
C GLY A 350 -32.00 -17.78 8.20
N ARG A 351 -32.90 -18.76 8.04
CA ARG A 351 -33.54 -19.57 9.11
C ARG A 351 -32.58 -20.48 9.91
N LEU A 352 -31.60 -19.91 10.62
CA LEU A 352 -30.77 -20.63 11.61
C LEU A 352 -31.42 -20.73 13.00
N ALA A 353 -32.38 -19.84 13.31
CA ALA A 353 -32.96 -19.62 14.65
C ALA A 353 -33.75 -20.80 15.28
N GLY A 354 -33.72 -22.00 14.69
CA GLY A 354 -34.34 -23.21 15.22
C GLY A 354 -33.38 -24.36 15.55
N PHE A 355 -32.09 -24.23 15.24
CA PHE A 355 -31.11 -25.29 15.46
C PHE A 355 -30.39 -25.13 16.81
N ALA A 356 -30.03 -26.27 17.42
CA ALA A 356 -29.33 -26.30 18.70
C ALA A 356 -27.95 -25.63 18.61
N ALA A 357 -27.65 -24.79 19.59
CA ALA A 357 -26.42 -24.00 19.65
C ALA A 357 -25.21 -24.75 20.26
N SER A 358 -25.40 -25.97 20.75
CA SER A 358 -24.35 -26.81 21.35
C SER A 358 -23.45 -27.48 20.30
N ASN A 359 -22.14 -27.58 20.58
CA ASN A 359 -21.15 -28.20 19.69
C ASN A 359 -21.63 -29.58 19.17
N PRO A 360 -21.51 -29.85 17.86
CA PRO A 360 -21.66 -31.20 17.32
C PRO A 360 -20.60 -32.14 17.92
N ASN A 361 -20.99 -33.38 18.21
CA ASN A 361 -20.06 -34.40 18.69
C ASN A 361 -19.76 -35.36 17.53
N LEU A 362 -18.77 -35.02 16.71
CA LEU A 362 -18.30 -35.83 15.58
C LEU A 362 -16.85 -36.23 15.80
N ASP A 363 -16.50 -37.44 15.37
CA ASP A 363 -15.14 -37.95 15.42
C ASP A 363 -14.33 -37.44 14.21
N ILE A 364 -13.74 -36.25 14.34
CA ILE A 364 -12.89 -35.62 13.33
C ILE A 364 -11.43 -35.74 13.76
N GLN A 365 -10.61 -36.26 12.86
CA GLN A 365 -9.21 -36.63 13.06
C GLN A 365 -8.29 -35.55 12.47
N PRO A 366 -7.05 -35.40 12.98
CA PRO A 366 -6.11 -34.38 12.50
C PRO A 366 -5.72 -34.52 11.02
N ASP A 367 -5.72 -35.75 10.51
CA ASP A 367 -5.41 -36.05 9.10
C ASP A 367 -6.58 -35.88 8.14
N ASP A 368 -7.80 -35.61 8.66
CA ASP A 368 -8.94 -35.28 7.82
C ASP A 368 -8.73 -33.93 7.14
N LEU A 369 -9.29 -33.79 5.94
CA LEU A 369 -9.24 -32.56 5.16
C LEU A 369 -10.02 -31.45 5.87
N ALA A 370 -9.41 -30.27 5.92
CA ALA A 370 -10.03 -29.06 6.45
C ALA A 370 -10.54 -28.16 5.31
N TYR A 371 -9.70 -27.96 4.29
CA TYR A 371 -10.04 -27.09 3.17
C TYR A 371 -9.34 -27.46 1.87
N ILE A 372 -9.85 -26.89 0.80
CA ILE A 372 -9.19 -26.86 -0.50
C ILE A 372 -9.10 -25.42 -0.98
N ILE A 373 -7.90 -25.00 -1.39
CA ILE A 373 -7.68 -23.70 -2.01
C ILE A 373 -7.20 -23.93 -3.43
N TYR A 374 -7.88 -23.28 -4.38
CA TYR A 374 -7.52 -23.33 -5.79
C TYR A 374 -6.44 -22.31 -6.09
N THR A 375 -5.29 -22.79 -6.53
CA THR A 375 -4.24 -21.96 -7.10
C THR A 375 -4.27 -22.05 -8.62
N SER A 376 -3.56 -21.15 -9.28
CA SER A 376 -3.31 -21.23 -10.71
C SER A 376 -2.56 -22.50 -11.10
N GLY A 377 -2.82 -22.97 -12.32
CA GLY A 377 -2.26 -24.22 -12.83
C GLY A 377 -1.59 -24.03 -14.17
N SER A 378 -0.34 -24.48 -14.27
CA SER A 378 0.48 -24.51 -15.50
C SER A 378 -0.16 -25.13 -16.76
N THR A 379 -1.31 -25.81 -16.66
CA THR A 379 -2.07 -26.45 -17.76
C THR A 379 -3.35 -25.70 -18.15
N GLY A 380 -3.47 -24.41 -17.82
CA GLY A 380 -4.68 -23.65 -18.17
C GLY A 380 -5.88 -23.88 -17.25
N LYS A 381 -5.78 -24.67 -16.18
CA LYS A 381 -6.89 -24.94 -15.26
C LYS A 381 -6.44 -24.79 -13.81
N PRO A 382 -7.23 -24.11 -12.95
CA PRO A 382 -6.94 -24.02 -11.53
C PRO A 382 -6.80 -25.40 -10.89
N LYS A 383 -5.86 -25.54 -9.96
CA LYS A 383 -5.57 -26.77 -9.21
C LYS A 383 -5.93 -26.57 -7.74
N GLY A 384 -6.69 -27.50 -7.16
CA GLY A 384 -7.06 -27.44 -5.75
C GLY A 384 -6.09 -28.21 -4.86
N ALA A 385 -5.43 -27.55 -3.91
CA ALA A 385 -4.53 -28.18 -2.95
C ALA A 385 -5.31 -28.69 -1.72
N LEU A 386 -5.18 -29.98 -1.40
CA LEU A 386 -5.95 -30.64 -0.34
C LEU A 386 -5.24 -30.52 1.02
N ILE A 387 -5.74 -29.67 1.91
CA ILE A 387 -5.09 -29.37 3.20
C ILE A 387 -5.82 -30.05 4.36
N ALA A 388 -5.05 -30.70 5.24
CA ALA A 388 -5.56 -31.37 6.44
C ALA A 388 -5.50 -30.47 7.68
N HIS A 389 -6.32 -30.81 8.68
CA HIS A 389 -6.39 -30.08 9.95
C HIS A 389 -5.04 -29.94 10.67
N ARG A 390 -4.22 -31.01 10.68
CA ARG A 390 -2.91 -31.05 11.36
C ARG A 390 -1.99 -29.92 10.91
N GLY A 391 -1.95 -29.64 9.61
CA GLY A 391 -1.07 -28.60 9.08
C GLY A 391 -1.42 -27.22 9.63
N VAL A 392 -2.72 -26.93 9.72
CA VAL A 392 -3.23 -25.66 10.26
C VAL A 392 -3.04 -25.58 11.76
N ALA A 393 -3.23 -26.68 12.49
CA ALA A 393 -2.92 -26.73 13.92
C ALA A 393 -1.43 -26.46 14.20
N ASN A 394 -0.52 -27.07 13.42
CA ASN A 394 0.91 -26.77 13.50
C ASN A 394 1.19 -25.30 13.23
N LEU A 395 0.56 -24.73 12.19
CA LEU A 395 0.68 -23.31 11.85
C LEU A 395 0.26 -22.41 13.02
N GLY A 396 -0.79 -22.74 13.77
CA GLY A 396 -1.21 -21.98 14.95
C GLY A 396 -0.07 -21.75 15.96
N SER A 397 0.73 -22.79 16.24
CA SER A 397 1.90 -22.69 17.13
C SER A 397 2.99 -21.73 16.61
N VAL A 398 3.10 -21.62 15.29
CA VAL A 398 4.07 -20.76 14.60
C VAL A 398 3.60 -19.32 14.66
N VAL A 399 2.31 -19.07 14.38
CA VAL A 399 1.71 -17.74 14.52
C VAL A 399 1.86 -17.23 15.95
N GLN A 400 1.64 -18.07 16.96
CA GLN A 400 1.86 -17.67 18.36
C GLN A 400 3.31 -17.26 18.63
N ARG A 401 4.29 -18.04 18.15
CA ARG A 401 5.72 -17.74 18.34
C ARG A 401 6.12 -16.43 17.66
N ASP A 402 5.67 -16.24 16.42
CA ASP A 402 6.13 -15.14 15.58
C ASP A 402 5.37 -13.84 15.87
N CYS A 403 4.09 -13.94 16.24
CA CYS A 403 3.22 -12.79 16.49
C CYS A 403 2.95 -12.51 17.99
N ASP A 404 3.38 -13.37 18.90
CA ASP A 404 3.16 -13.25 20.35
C ASP A 404 1.73 -12.82 20.70
N ILE A 405 0.75 -13.60 20.24
CA ILE A 405 -0.66 -13.25 20.34
C ILE A 405 -1.12 -13.38 21.79
N GLN A 406 -1.82 -12.34 22.25
CA GLN A 406 -2.36 -12.22 23.59
C GLN A 406 -3.89 -12.05 23.51
N PRO A 407 -4.65 -12.54 24.51
CA PRO A 407 -6.06 -12.22 24.61
C PRO A 407 -6.27 -10.70 24.62
N GLY A 408 -7.15 -10.21 23.75
CA GLY A 408 -7.40 -8.78 23.55
C GLY A 408 -6.55 -8.09 22.48
N ASP A 409 -5.61 -8.80 21.84
CA ASP A 409 -5.05 -8.36 20.56
C ASP A 409 -6.13 -8.28 19.49
N VAL A 410 -5.89 -7.44 18.47
CA VAL A 410 -6.77 -7.27 17.31
C VAL A 410 -5.94 -7.49 16.06
N LEU A 411 -6.32 -8.48 15.25
CA LEU A 411 -5.71 -8.82 13.97
C LEU A 411 -6.60 -8.37 12.82
N THR A 412 -6.05 -7.81 11.75
CA THR A 412 -6.82 -7.53 10.54
C THR A 412 -6.76 -8.68 9.54
N GLN A 413 -7.90 -9.01 8.93
CA GLN A 413 -7.95 -9.93 7.79
C GLN A 413 -7.78 -9.15 6.48
N PHE A 414 -6.57 -9.14 5.94
CA PHE A 414 -6.27 -8.45 4.69
C PHE A 414 -6.53 -9.33 3.47
N ALA A 415 -6.06 -10.58 3.50
CA ALA A 415 -6.18 -11.53 2.40
C ALA A 415 -7.63 -11.90 2.09
N THR A 416 -7.99 -12.07 0.81
CA THR A 416 -9.28 -12.72 0.47
C THR A 416 -9.28 -14.14 1.02
N TYR A 417 -10.44 -14.63 1.47
CA TYR A 417 -10.58 -15.96 2.07
C TYR A 417 -10.45 -17.10 1.04
N SER A 418 -10.38 -16.75 -0.25
CA SER A 418 -10.00 -17.65 -1.35
C SER A 418 -8.48 -17.83 -1.50
N PHE A 419 -7.69 -17.12 -0.69
CA PHE A 419 -6.25 -17.25 -0.61
C PHE A 419 -5.83 -17.77 0.77
N ASP A 420 -4.81 -18.63 0.80
CA ASP A 420 -4.43 -19.38 2.00
C ASP A 420 -3.84 -18.49 3.10
N ALA A 421 -3.28 -17.33 2.76
CA ALA A 421 -2.86 -16.34 3.75
C ALA A 421 -4.00 -15.88 4.68
N SER A 422 -5.28 -15.96 4.28
CA SER A 422 -6.38 -15.63 5.20
C SER A 422 -6.48 -16.60 6.38
N VAL A 423 -5.96 -17.82 6.23
CA VAL A 423 -5.93 -18.83 7.29
C VAL A 423 -5.00 -18.37 8.42
N TRP A 424 -3.87 -17.72 8.09
CA TRP A 424 -2.95 -17.13 9.07
C TRP A 424 -3.67 -16.14 9.97
N ASP A 425 -4.35 -15.15 9.38
CA ASP A 425 -5.08 -14.11 10.13
C ASP A 425 -6.18 -14.75 11.00
N THR A 426 -6.94 -15.68 10.42
CA THR A 426 -8.09 -16.30 11.07
C THR A 426 -7.68 -17.13 12.28
N ILE A 427 -6.68 -18.00 12.16
CA ILE A 427 -6.25 -18.84 13.27
C ILE A 427 -5.45 -18.04 14.30
N GLY A 428 -4.68 -17.04 13.86
CA GLY A 428 -3.95 -16.15 14.75
C GLY A 428 -4.89 -15.51 15.75
N ALA A 429 -6.02 -14.98 15.27
CA ALA A 429 -7.02 -14.41 16.15
C ALA A 429 -7.74 -15.49 16.99
N LEU A 430 -8.32 -16.48 16.32
CA LEU A 430 -9.35 -17.35 16.92
C LEU A 430 -8.80 -18.48 17.81
N PHE A 431 -7.51 -18.79 17.78
CA PHE A 431 -6.92 -19.82 18.65
C PHE A 431 -6.50 -19.28 20.02
N TYR A 432 -6.28 -17.97 20.16
CA TYR A 432 -5.63 -17.36 21.33
C TYR A 432 -6.45 -16.26 22.02
N GLY A 433 -7.76 -16.16 21.74
CA GLY A 433 -8.65 -15.23 22.41
C GLY A 433 -8.54 -13.79 21.92
N ALA A 434 -7.92 -13.57 20.76
CA ALA A 434 -7.81 -12.28 20.10
C ALA A 434 -9.02 -12.02 19.18
N GLU A 435 -9.18 -10.78 18.73
CA GLU A 435 -10.25 -10.35 17.82
C GLU A 435 -9.76 -10.34 16.37
N LEU A 436 -10.56 -10.86 15.44
CA LEU A 436 -10.33 -10.73 14.00
C LEU A 436 -11.20 -9.60 13.44
N TYR A 437 -10.56 -8.55 12.95
CA TYR A 437 -11.23 -7.46 12.24
C TYR A 437 -11.26 -7.71 10.73
N LEU A 438 -12.46 -7.84 10.17
CA LEU A 438 -12.70 -8.01 8.74
C LEU A 438 -12.72 -6.66 8.04
N LEU A 439 -11.62 -6.33 7.37
CA LEU A 439 -11.51 -5.13 6.55
C LEU A 439 -12.54 -5.17 5.40
N SER A 440 -13.20 -4.05 5.15
CA SER A 440 -14.05 -3.82 3.97
C SER A 440 -13.23 -3.81 2.68
N ALA A 441 -13.91 -3.75 1.53
CA ALA A 441 -13.23 -3.62 0.24
C ALA A 441 -12.47 -2.30 0.14
N GLU A 442 -13.07 -1.20 0.60
CA GLU A 442 -12.48 0.14 0.58
C GLU A 442 -11.23 0.26 1.46
N GLU A 443 -11.30 -0.25 2.70
CA GLU A 443 -10.17 -0.26 3.63
C GLU A 443 -8.98 -1.13 3.16
N ARG A 444 -9.17 -2.03 2.18
CA ARG A 444 -8.07 -2.84 1.62
C ARG A 444 -7.35 -2.19 0.45
N VAL A 445 -8.04 -1.32 -0.28
CA VAL A 445 -7.50 -0.71 -1.50
C VAL A 445 -7.00 0.70 -1.25
N SER A 446 -7.52 1.39 -0.24
CA SER A 446 -7.08 2.71 0.19
C SER A 446 -6.19 2.61 1.42
N VAL A 447 -4.98 3.14 1.32
CA VAL A 447 -4.00 3.19 2.44
C VAL A 447 -4.48 4.12 3.54
N GLU A 448 -5.21 5.18 3.19
CA GLU A 448 -5.80 6.09 4.14
C GLU A 448 -6.88 5.42 4.98
N GLU A 449 -7.83 4.76 4.32
CA GLU A 449 -8.93 4.04 4.97
C GLU A 449 -8.39 2.87 5.78
N PHE A 450 -7.39 2.15 5.27
CA PHE A 450 -6.67 1.14 6.01
C PHE A 450 -6.10 1.69 7.31
N ALA A 451 -5.31 2.76 7.25
CA ALA A 451 -4.68 3.36 8.43
C ALA A 451 -5.72 3.89 9.44
N SER A 452 -6.81 4.48 8.96
CA SER A 452 -7.94 4.92 9.80
C SER A 452 -8.67 3.74 10.44
N ALA A 453 -8.82 2.62 9.74
CA ALA A 453 -9.37 1.39 10.29
C ALA A 453 -8.46 0.78 11.37
N ILE A 454 -7.14 0.76 11.16
CA ILE A 454 -6.15 0.29 12.15
C ILE A 454 -6.28 1.11 13.44
N GLU A 455 -6.31 2.43 13.32
CA GLU A 455 -6.45 3.34 14.46
C GLU A 455 -7.79 3.11 15.19
N ARG A 456 -8.90 3.13 14.44
CA ARG A 456 -10.27 3.00 14.98
C ARG A 456 -10.48 1.69 15.73
N THR A 457 -9.93 0.60 15.22
CA THR A 457 -10.05 -0.74 15.82
C THR A 457 -9.02 -0.97 16.91
N GLY A 458 -8.01 -0.11 17.02
CA GLY A 458 -6.87 -0.31 17.90
C GLY A 458 -6.08 -1.56 17.56
N THR A 459 -5.96 -1.86 16.26
CA THR A 459 -5.29 -3.05 15.74
C THR A 459 -3.87 -3.17 16.28
N THR A 460 -3.49 -4.39 16.68
CA THR A 460 -2.16 -4.70 17.24
C THR A 460 -1.28 -5.46 16.25
N ILE A 461 -1.89 -6.23 15.35
CA ILE A 461 -1.17 -7.06 14.38
C ILE A 461 -1.84 -6.90 13.02
N ILE A 462 -1.03 -6.60 11.99
CA ILE A 462 -1.51 -6.50 10.61
C ILE A 462 -0.77 -7.47 9.70
N THR A 463 -1.46 -7.93 8.66
CA THR A 463 -0.89 -8.72 7.59
C THR A 463 -1.00 -7.95 6.28
N ILE A 464 0.11 -7.80 5.56
CA ILE A 464 0.17 -7.08 4.28
C ILE A 464 0.77 -8.02 3.22
N LEU A 465 0.04 -8.25 2.12
CA LEU A 465 0.51 -9.13 1.05
C LEU A 465 1.29 -8.38 -0.04
N PRO A 466 0.80 -7.25 -0.59
CA PRO A 466 1.55 -6.54 -1.62
C PRO A 466 2.64 -5.69 -0.96
N THR A 467 3.90 -5.90 -1.31
CA THR A 467 5.01 -5.07 -0.79
C THR A 467 4.84 -3.59 -1.14
N ILE A 468 4.13 -3.30 -2.24
CA ILE A 468 3.75 -1.94 -2.62
C ILE A 468 2.82 -1.29 -1.58
N PHE A 469 1.87 -2.04 -1.02
CA PHE A 469 0.95 -1.51 -0.01
C PHE A 469 1.69 -1.21 1.29
N PHE A 470 2.67 -2.03 1.67
CA PHE A 470 3.59 -1.77 2.78
C PHE A 470 4.36 -0.45 2.58
N ASN A 471 4.89 -0.20 1.38
CA ASN A 471 5.58 1.06 1.06
C ASN A 471 4.64 2.27 1.01
N GLN A 472 3.44 2.09 0.48
CA GLN A 472 2.45 3.16 0.43
C GLN A 472 1.99 3.52 1.84
N LEU A 473 1.79 2.55 2.73
CA LEU A 473 1.50 2.81 4.14
C LEU A 473 2.64 3.60 4.81
N ALA A 474 3.89 3.20 4.55
CA ALA A 474 5.05 3.93 5.05
C ALA A 474 5.09 5.37 4.49
N SER A 475 4.80 5.57 3.21
CA SER A 475 4.84 6.88 2.54
C SER A 475 3.69 7.79 2.96
N PHE A 476 2.47 7.26 3.03
CA PHE A 476 1.22 7.97 3.34
C PHE A 476 1.23 8.56 4.74
N LEU A 477 1.76 7.82 5.72
CA LEU A 477 1.88 8.30 7.07
C LEU A 477 3.00 9.36 7.12
N SER A 478 2.59 10.64 7.17
CA SER A 478 3.45 11.75 7.58
C SER A 478 3.89 11.56 9.03
N ASP A 479 4.84 12.36 9.52
CA ASP A 479 5.26 12.32 10.93
C ASP A 479 4.06 12.52 11.89
N GLU A 480 3.02 13.26 11.48
CA GLU A 480 1.79 13.44 12.24
C GLU A 480 0.87 12.20 12.22
N GLY A 481 0.91 11.38 11.17
CA GLY A 481 0.11 10.15 11.04
C GLY A 481 0.62 8.96 11.86
N PHE A 482 1.79 9.10 12.50
CA PHE A 482 2.43 8.04 13.29
C PHE A 482 1.50 7.41 14.34
N HIS A 483 0.66 8.22 14.98
CA HIS A 483 -0.26 7.76 16.02
C HIS A 483 -1.27 6.69 15.54
N LYS A 484 -1.58 6.65 14.23
CA LYS A 484 -2.51 5.67 13.66
C LYS A 484 -2.03 4.23 13.81
N LEU A 485 -0.71 4.02 13.85
CA LEU A 485 -0.10 2.69 14.06
C LEU A 485 0.39 2.49 15.51
N ALA A 486 0.09 3.39 16.45
CA ALA A 486 0.70 3.38 17.78
C ALA A 486 0.46 2.09 18.60
N LYS A 487 -0.62 1.35 18.31
CA LYS A 487 -0.92 0.07 18.96
C LYS A 487 -0.38 -1.13 18.19
N VAL A 488 0.03 -0.95 16.93
CA VAL A 488 0.55 -2.03 16.10
C VAL A 488 1.91 -2.43 16.66
N LYS A 489 2.03 -3.68 17.10
CA LYS A 489 3.28 -4.29 17.54
C LYS A 489 3.96 -5.09 16.43
N ILE A 490 3.19 -5.65 15.49
CA ILE A 490 3.71 -6.57 14.48
C ILE A 490 3.04 -6.35 13.12
N ILE A 491 3.88 -6.32 12.08
CA ILE A 491 3.46 -6.35 10.67
C ILE A 491 3.99 -7.64 10.07
N THR A 492 3.10 -8.52 9.63
CA THR A 492 3.50 -9.65 8.80
C THR A 492 3.45 -9.26 7.33
N VAL A 493 4.49 -9.61 6.58
CA VAL A 493 4.59 -9.36 5.13
C VAL A 493 4.81 -10.70 4.45
N ALA A 494 4.03 -10.99 3.41
CA ALA A 494 4.07 -12.28 2.74
C ALA A 494 3.78 -12.16 1.24
N GLY A 495 4.10 -13.21 0.48
CA GLY A 495 3.66 -13.31 -0.92
C GLY A 495 4.61 -12.71 -1.96
N GLU A 496 5.52 -11.81 -1.62
CA GLU A 496 6.53 -11.25 -2.53
C GLU A 496 7.90 -11.09 -1.85
N ALA A 497 8.95 -10.86 -2.64
CA ALA A 497 10.27 -10.55 -2.11
C ALA A 497 10.26 -9.17 -1.43
N LEU A 498 10.68 -9.13 -0.15
CA LEU A 498 10.82 -7.90 0.63
C LEU A 498 12.26 -7.37 0.51
N TYR A 499 12.41 -6.08 0.21
CA TYR A 499 13.73 -5.46 0.03
C TYR A 499 14.16 -4.68 1.27
N GLY A 500 15.47 -4.67 1.53
CA GLY A 500 16.05 -4.00 2.69
C GLY A 500 15.75 -2.50 2.72
N GLU A 501 15.73 -1.84 1.56
CA GLU A 501 15.40 -0.42 1.49
C GLU A 501 13.96 -0.11 1.90
N GLN A 502 13.02 -1.00 1.59
CA GLN A 502 11.62 -0.86 1.97
C GLN A 502 11.47 -0.90 3.50
N VAL A 503 12.12 -1.89 4.13
CA VAL A 503 12.13 -2.01 5.59
C VAL A 503 12.86 -0.83 6.25
N ARG A 504 14.01 -0.40 5.72
CA ARG A 504 14.73 0.77 6.23
C ARG A 504 13.91 2.05 6.08
N ALA A 505 13.19 2.25 4.98
CA ALA A 505 12.30 3.39 4.80
C ALA A 505 11.18 3.41 5.85
N PHE A 506 10.63 2.24 6.19
CA PHE A 506 9.68 2.08 7.29
C PHE A 506 10.34 2.39 8.65
N GLN A 507 11.49 1.78 8.96
CA GLN A 507 12.21 1.97 10.22
C GLN A 507 12.68 3.42 10.44
N ARG A 508 13.02 4.16 9.38
CA ARG A 508 13.36 5.58 9.46
C ARG A 508 12.20 6.43 10.02
N LYS A 509 10.96 6.02 9.78
CA LYS A 509 9.74 6.71 10.24
C LYS A 509 9.24 6.18 11.59
N PHE A 510 9.14 4.86 11.73
CA PHE A 510 8.50 4.23 12.90
C PHE A 510 9.49 3.78 13.98
N GLY A 511 10.80 3.88 13.71
CA GLY A 511 11.83 3.25 14.50
C GLY A 511 11.70 1.73 14.47
N ASN A 512 12.15 1.10 15.56
CA ASN A 512 12.08 -0.35 15.75
C ASN A 512 11.01 -0.75 16.78
N GLN A 513 9.94 0.05 16.87
CA GLN A 513 8.82 -0.19 17.81
C GLN A 513 7.86 -1.27 17.30
N ILE A 514 7.86 -1.49 15.98
CA ILE A 514 6.99 -2.42 15.29
C ILE A 514 7.88 -3.48 14.65
N ASP A 515 7.70 -4.73 15.05
CA ASP A 515 8.42 -5.84 14.46
C ASP A 515 7.83 -6.18 13.09
N ILE A 516 8.70 -6.47 12.12
CA ILE A 516 8.30 -6.92 10.79
C ILE A 516 8.61 -8.40 10.67
N VAL A 517 7.62 -9.22 10.33
CA VAL A 517 7.80 -10.66 10.10
C VAL A 517 7.64 -10.94 8.62
N ASN A 518 8.74 -11.25 7.94
CA ASN A 518 8.71 -11.72 6.56
C ASN A 518 8.32 -13.21 6.54
N VAL A 519 7.27 -13.57 5.82
CA VAL A 519 6.69 -14.91 5.79
C VAL A 519 6.77 -15.49 4.37
N TYR A 520 7.33 -16.69 4.26
CA TYR A 520 7.40 -17.45 3.02
C TYR A 520 6.73 -18.81 3.20
N GLY A 521 5.86 -19.18 2.25
CA GLY A 521 5.34 -20.54 2.13
C GLY A 521 4.49 -20.73 0.88
N PRO A 522 4.54 -21.90 0.24
CA PRO A 522 3.57 -22.30 -0.78
C PRO A 522 2.33 -22.93 -0.14
N THR A 523 1.19 -22.85 -0.83
CA THR A 523 -0.09 -23.45 -0.39
C THR A 523 0.02 -24.95 -0.13
N GLU A 524 0.82 -25.65 -0.93
CA GLU A 524 1.08 -27.09 -0.79
C GLU A 524 1.76 -27.49 0.52
N CYS A 525 2.31 -26.51 1.25
CA CYS A 525 2.96 -26.69 2.55
C CYS A 525 2.20 -25.95 3.66
N THR A 526 0.90 -25.69 3.50
CA THR A 526 0.03 -25.06 4.50
C THR A 526 0.49 -23.66 4.91
N VAL A 527 0.30 -22.68 4.01
CA VAL A 527 0.45 -21.22 4.22
C VAL A 527 1.89 -20.74 4.41
N ALA A 528 2.61 -21.23 5.42
CA ALA A 528 3.95 -20.77 5.78
C ALA A 528 4.92 -21.96 5.87
N THR A 529 6.19 -21.68 5.63
CA THR A 529 7.30 -22.65 5.63
C THR A 529 8.52 -22.08 6.33
N ALA A 530 8.84 -20.81 6.08
CA ALA A 530 9.94 -20.10 6.73
C ALA A 530 9.50 -18.70 7.13
N THR A 531 10.04 -18.20 8.24
CA THR A 531 9.79 -16.83 8.72
C THR A 531 11.08 -16.15 9.16
N HIS A 532 11.13 -14.82 8.96
CA HIS A 532 12.19 -13.95 9.44
C HIS A 532 11.60 -12.76 10.20
N ARG A 533 11.81 -12.72 11.52
CA ARG A 533 11.40 -11.60 12.37
C ARG A 533 12.50 -10.55 12.41
N ILE A 534 12.13 -9.31 12.12
CA ILE A 534 13.00 -8.14 12.03
C ILE A 534 12.58 -7.18 13.15
N SER A 535 13.35 -7.19 14.22
CA SER A 535 13.14 -6.33 15.40
C SER A 535 14.22 -5.24 15.54
N GLU A 536 15.28 -5.33 14.74
CA GLU A 536 16.41 -4.41 14.77
C GLU A 536 16.58 -3.70 13.44
N GLN A 537 17.34 -2.60 13.46
CA GLN A 537 17.62 -1.81 12.27
C GLN A 537 18.28 -2.69 11.19
N VAL A 538 17.70 -2.72 9.99
CA VAL A 538 18.27 -3.46 8.86
C VAL A 538 19.54 -2.76 8.37
N PRO A 539 20.70 -3.45 8.28
CA PRO A 539 21.93 -2.87 7.76
C PRO A 539 21.84 -2.47 6.28
N GLU A 540 22.61 -1.46 5.88
CA GLU A 540 22.72 -1.01 4.47
C GLU A 540 23.27 -2.09 3.52
N SER A 541 24.01 -3.07 4.05
CA SER A 541 24.52 -4.20 3.26
C SER A 541 23.44 -5.19 2.84
N VAL A 542 22.27 -5.18 3.50
CA VAL A 542 21.16 -6.10 3.19
C VAL A 542 20.31 -5.48 2.08
N VAL A 543 20.39 -6.09 0.89
CA VAL A 543 19.60 -5.70 -0.28
C VAL A 543 18.25 -6.42 -0.30
N ASN A 544 18.27 -7.73 -0.13
CA ASN A 544 17.08 -8.58 -0.03
C ASN A 544 16.91 -9.03 1.41
N ILE A 545 15.70 -8.90 1.95
CA ILE A 545 15.39 -9.46 3.26
C ILE A 545 15.29 -10.98 3.11
N PRO A 546 16.02 -11.77 3.92
CA PRO A 546 15.89 -13.23 3.91
C PRO A 546 14.45 -13.68 4.20
N ILE A 547 14.03 -14.80 3.61
CA ILE A 547 12.78 -15.48 3.98
C ILE A 547 12.90 -16.22 5.32
N GLY A 548 14.11 -16.30 5.86
CA GLY A 548 14.35 -16.68 7.25
C GLY A 548 14.71 -18.14 7.44
N ARG A 549 14.19 -18.75 8.51
CA ARG A 549 14.45 -20.16 8.86
C ARG A 549 13.17 -20.98 8.79
N PRO A 550 13.27 -22.31 8.58
CA PRO A 550 12.11 -23.18 8.63
C PRO A 550 11.32 -23.04 9.94
N ILE A 551 10.00 -23.09 9.85
CA ILE A 551 9.10 -23.00 11.00
C ILE A 551 9.03 -24.35 11.75
N HIS A 552 8.30 -24.40 12.86
CA HIS A 552 8.12 -25.62 13.65
C HIS A 552 7.67 -26.81 12.81
N ASN A 553 8.36 -27.93 12.97
CA ASN A 553 8.16 -29.20 12.26
C ASN A 553 8.42 -29.16 10.74
N TYR A 554 9.09 -28.13 10.23
CA TYR A 554 9.45 -28.02 8.81
C TYR A 554 10.95 -28.16 8.63
N LYS A 555 11.35 -28.88 7.57
CA LYS A 555 12.72 -28.95 7.10
C LYS A 555 12.77 -28.42 5.68
N VAL A 556 13.78 -27.61 5.40
CA VAL A 556 14.04 -27.04 4.08
C VAL A 556 15.41 -27.49 3.58
N TYR A 557 15.45 -27.83 2.30
CA TYR A 557 16.66 -28.24 1.59
C TYR A 557 16.78 -27.41 0.32
N ILE A 558 17.99 -26.92 0.02
CA ILE A 558 18.28 -26.23 -1.24
C ILE A 558 18.97 -27.25 -2.14
N VAL A 559 18.36 -27.56 -3.28
CA VAL A 559 18.72 -28.71 -4.12
C VAL A 559 19.04 -28.24 -5.54
N ASN A 560 20.16 -28.68 -6.10
CA ASN A 560 20.52 -28.37 -7.49
C ASN A 560 19.83 -29.30 -8.50
N GLU A 561 20.04 -29.05 -9.80
CA GLU A 561 19.46 -29.85 -10.89
C GLU A 561 19.89 -31.32 -10.83
N GLU A 562 21.07 -31.63 -10.27
CA GLU A 562 21.60 -32.97 -10.08
C GLU A 562 21.15 -33.66 -8.78
N GLN A 563 20.12 -33.14 -8.12
CA GLN A 563 19.53 -33.70 -6.89
C GLN A 563 20.53 -33.77 -5.72
N GLN A 564 21.50 -32.86 -5.68
CA GLN A 564 22.45 -32.67 -4.58
C GLN A 564 22.09 -31.43 -3.77
N LEU A 565 22.44 -31.42 -2.48
CA LEU A 565 22.32 -30.21 -1.68
C LEU A 565 23.26 -29.11 -2.19
N CYS A 566 22.79 -27.87 -2.19
CA CYS A 566 23.60 -26.70 -2.48
C CYS A 566 24.40 -26.28 -1.23
N PRO A 567 25.70 -25.95 -1.37
CA PRO A 567 26.48 -25.31 -0.32
C PRO A 567 25.96 -23.91 0.04
N VAL A 568 26.49 -23.33 1.13
CA VAL A 568 26.25 -21.92 1.46
C VAL A 568 26.54 -21.01 0.26
N GLY A 569 25.62 -20.08 -0.01
CA GLY A 569 25.68 -19.08 -1.07
C GLY A 569 25.22 -19.57 -2.45
N VAL A 570 25.18 -20.88 -2.69
CA VAL A 570 24.82 -21.45 -3.99
C VAL A 570 23.30 -21.52 -4.14
N PRO A 571 22.70 -20.92 -5.19
CA PRO A 571 21.26 -21.01 -5.42
C PRO A 571 20.85 -22.41 -5.86
N GLY A 572 19.67 -22.85 -5.41
CA GLY A 572 19.03 -24.10 -5.83
C GLY A 572 17.54 -24.10 -5.55
N GLU A 573 16.84 -25.12 -6.03
CA GLU A 573 15.40 -25.29 -5.83
C GLU A 573 15.10 -25.62 -4.35
N VAL A 574 14.05 -25.02 -3.79
CA VAL A 574 13.60 -25.21 -2.42
C VAL A 574 12.74 -26.46 -2.30
N TYR A 575 13.19 -27.42 -1.51
CA TYR A 575 12.48 -28.67 -1.22
C TYR A 575 12.05 -28.65 0.25
N ILE A 576 10.77 -28.96 0.52
CA ILE A 576 10.14 -28.75 1.83
C ILE A 576 9.59 -30.08 2.35
N ALA A 577 10.07 -30.52 3.50
CA ALA A 577 9.58 -31.72 4.19
C ALA A 577 8.89 -31.31 5.50
N THR A 578 7.67 -31.79 5.70
CA THR A 578 6.85 -31.45 6.88
C THR A 578 5.68 -32.45 7.03
N PRO A 579 5.21 -32.73 8.25
CA PRO A 579 3.94 -33.45 8.44
C PRO A 579 2.71 -32.65 7.98
N ALA A 580 2.88 -31.36 7.66
CA ALA A 580 1.84 -30.44 7.20
C ALA A 580 1.74 -30.32 5.66
N LEU A 581 2.29 -31.28 4.92
CA LEU A 581 2.14 -31.31 3.46
C LEU A 581 0.66 -31.48 3.08
N ALA A 582 0.26 -30.81 1.99
CA ALA A 582 -1.01 -31.11 1.34
C ALA A 582 -1.07 -32.61 0.99
N LYS A 583 -2.26 -33.20 1.06
CA LYS A 583 -2.49 -34.60 0.66
C LYS A 583 -2.30 -34.80 -0.85
N GLY A 584 -2.24 -33.71 -1.61
CA GLY A 584 -2.01 -33.69 -3.06
C GLY A 584 -2.87 -32.63 -3.73
N TYR A 585 -2.96 -32.74 -5.06
CA TYR A 585 -3.87 -31.94 -5.87
C TYR A 585 -5.14 -32.74 -6.20
N LEU A 586 -6.30 -32.12 -6.01
CA LEU A 586 -7.59 -32.74 -6.32
C LEU A 586 -7.64 -33.13 -7.81
N ASN A 587 -8.10 -34.36 -8.07
CA ASN A 587 -8.26 -34.95 -9.41
C ASN A 587 -6.99 -34.91 -10.28
N GLN A 588 -5.78 -34.78 -9.69
CA GLN A 588 -4.50 -34.66 -10.42
C GLN A 588 -3.41 -35.57 -9.80
N PRO A 589 -3.54 -36.91 -9.90
CA PRO A 589 -2.59 -37.85 -9.29
C PRO A 589 -1.19 -37.76 -9.88
N GLU A 590 -1.04 -37.67 -11.21
CA GLU A 590 0.28 -37.59 -11.87
C GLU A 590 1.07 -36.35 -11.41
N ARG A 591 0.39 -35.19 -11.34
CA ARG A 591 0.99 -33.95 -10.84
C ARG A 591 1.35 -34.05 -9.37
N THR A 592 0.53 -34.74 -8.59
CA THR A 592 0.80 -35.00 -7.16
C THR A 592 2.07 -35.84 -7.02
N GLU A 593 2.23 -36.91 -7.79
CA GLU A 593 3.44 -37.74 -7.74
C GLU A 593 4.71 -36.99 -8.17
N GLN A 594 4.59 -36.06 -9.12
CA GLN A 594 5.72 -35.23 -9.57
C GLN A 594 6.14 -34.15 -8.57
N ALA A 595 5.18 -33.60 -7.81
CA ALA A 595 5.42 -32.52 -6.87
C ALA A 595 5.74 -33.01 -5.45
N PHE A 596 5.15 -34.13 -5.01
CA PHE A 596 5.30 -34.72 -3.68
C PHE A 596 6.10 -36.04 -3.77
N VAL A 597 7.42 -35.91 -3.88
CA VAL A 597 8.34 -37.02 -4.12
C VAL A 597 8.83 -37.64 -2.81
N ASP A 598 9.47 -38.80 -2.89
CA ASP A 598 10.17 -39.38 -1.74
C ASP A 598 11.36 -38.50 -1.35
N ASN A 599 11.56 -38.26 -0.06
CA ASN A 599 12.64 -37.42 0.44
C ASN A 599 14.00 -38.12 0.22
N PRO A 600 14.91 -37.59 -0.62
CA PRO A 600 16.21 -38.22 -0.81
C PRO A 600 17.16 -38.04 0.39
N PHE A 601 16.80 -37.17 1.34
CA PHE A 601 17.62 -36.81 2.50
C PHE A 601 17.13 -37.45 3.81
N ALA A 602 15.97 -38.12 3.80
CA ALA A 602 15.41 -38.81 4.97
C ALA A 602 14.60 -40.04 4.55
N ILE A 603 14.60 -41.09 5.37
CA ILE A 603 13.89 -42.34 5.09
C ILE A 603 12.40 -42.18 5.45
N ASP A 604 11.52 -42.74 4.62
CA ASP A 604 10.06 -42.80 4.82
C ASP A 604 9.37 -41.43 5.01
N GLU A 605 9.97 -40.35 4.50
CA GLU A 605 9.43 -38.99 4.53
C GLU A 605 9.12 -38.52 3.10
N LYS A 606 8.02 -37.80 2.90
CA LYS A 606 7.71 -37.11 1.64
C LYS A 606 8.30 -35.70 1.64
N ILE A 607 8.62 -35.20 0.46
CA ILE A 607 9.14 -33.84 0.27
C ILE A 607 8.43 -33.17 -0.90
N TYR A 608 8.10 -31.89 -0.75
CA TYR A 608 7.47 -31.08 -1.78
C TYR A 608 8.50 -30.26 -2.55
N LYS A 609 8.43 -30.30 -3.87
CA LYS A 609 9.23 -29.51 -4.80
C LYS A 609 8.53 -28.18 -5.10
N SER A 610 9.04 -27.06 -4.58
CA SER A 610 8.32 -25.78 -4.68
C SER A 610 8.45 -25.08 -6.03
N GLY A 611 9.50 -25.39 -6.80
CA GLY A 611 9.94 -24.63 -7.96
C GLY A 611 10.55 -23.25 -7.64
N ASP A 612 10.58 -22.83 -6.37
CA ASP A 612 11.26 -21.60 -5.95
C ASP A 612 12.77 -21.83 -5.84
N ILE A 613 13.57 -20.83 -6.22
CA ILE A 613 15.03 -20.82 -6.07
C ILE A 613 15.38 -19.96 -4.86
N ALA A 614 16.19 -20.51 -3.96
CA ALA A 614 16.77 -19.81 -2.83
C ALA A 614 18.22 -20.24 -2.61
N LYS A 615 18.94 -19.54 -1.74
CA LYS A 615 20.27 -19.93 -1.26
C LYS A 615 20.33 -19.82 0.26
N MET A 616 21.15 -20.65 0.88
CA MET A 616 21.44 -20.57 2.31
C MET A 616 22.59 -19.59 2.54
N LEU A 617 22.41 -18.63 3.44
CA LEU A 617 23.44 -17.69 3.86
C LEU A 617 24.36 -18.33 4.91
N ASP A 618 25.50 -17.72 5.17
CA ASP A 618 26.45 -18.16 6.21
C ASP A 618 25.87 -18.13 7.64
N SER A 619 24.87 -17.27 7.85
CA SER A 619 24.05 -17.21 9.07
C SER A 619 23.03 -18.35 9.22
N GLY A 620 22.90 -19.22 8.20
CA GLY A 620 21.85 -20.24 8.14
C GLY A 620 20.45 -19.69 7.83
N LEU A 621 20.34 -18.40 7.48
CA LEU A 621 19.11 -17.82 6.93
C LEU A 621 18.96 -18.18 5.46
N LEU A 622 17.74 -18.33 4.98
CA LEU A 622 17.43 -18.57 3.58
C LEU A 622 17.12 -17.25 2.87
N GLU A 623 17.78 -16.98 1.75
CA GLU A 623 17.51 -15.84 0.88
C GLU A 623 16.81 -16.32 -0.40
N TYR A 624 15.61 -15.79 -0.66
CA TYR A 624 14.88 -16.06 -1.90
C TYR A 624 15.55 -15.37 -3.09
N VAL A 625 15.70 -16.10 -4.20
CA VAL A 625 16.35 -15.62 -5.42
C VAL A 625 15.34 -15.43 -6.54
N GLY A 626 14.39 -16.36 -6.71
CA GLY A 626 13.44 -16.33 -7.81
C GLY A 626 12.68 -17.64 -7.97
N ARG A 627 12.23 -17.93 -9.19
CA ARG A 627 11.61 -19.21 -9.57
C ARG A 627 12.37 -19.87 -10.71
N SER A 628 12.35 -21.20 -10.70
CA SER A 628 12.94 -22.05 -11.75
C SER A 628 12.05 -22.17 -12.99
N ASP A 629 10.75 -21.95 -12.82
CA ASP A 629 9.72 -22.07 -13.84
C ASP A 629 9.21 -20.69 -14.29
N SER A 630 8.26 -20.69 -15.23
CA SER A 630 7.60 -19.47 -15.73
C SER A 630 6.57 -18.89 -14.76
N GLN A 631 6.45 -19.41 -13.54
CA GLN A 631 5.49 -18.91 -12.58
C GLN A 631 6.00 -17.60 -11.97
N LEU A 632 5.07 -16.67 -11.75
CA LEU A 632 5.36 -15.33 -11.26
C LEU A 632 4.53 -15.02 -10.02
N LYS A 633 5.02 -14.11 -9.20
CA LYS A 633 4.21 -13.44 -8.19
C LYS A 633 4.05 -11.98 -8.60
N ILE A 634 2.81 -11.53 -8.78
CA ILE A 634 2.49 -10.15 -9.15
C ILE A 634 1.42 -9.64 -8.18
N ARG A 635 1.73 -8.58 -7.44
CA ARG A 635 0.86 -7.96 -6.41
C ARG A 635 0.41 -8.97 -5.35
N GLY A 636 1.29 -9.89 -4.96
CA GLY A 636 1.00 -10.98 -4.02
C GLY A 636 0.21 -12.16 -4.60
N HIS A 637 -0.23 -12.11 -5.86
CA HIS A 637 -0.93 -13.21 -6.51
C HIS A 637 0.04 -14.15 -7.24
N ARG A 638 -0.19 -15.46 -7.09
CA ARG A 638 0.55 -16.51 -7.79
C ARG A 638 -0.01 -16.69 -9.20
N ILE A 639 0.78 -16.34 -10.22
CA ILE A 639 0.37 -16.35 -11.63
C ILE A 639 1.16 -17.39 -12.41
N GLU A 640 0.45 -18.27 -13.11
CA GLU A 640 1.03 -19.22 -14.05
C GLU A 640 0.90 -18.66 -15.46
N ILE A 641 2.02 -18.27 -16.08
CA ILE A 641 2.03 -17.75 -17.46
C ILE A 641 1.39 -18.75 -18.43
N GLY A 642 1.67 -20.05 -18.25
CA GLY A 642 1.09 -21.11 -19.06
C GLY A 642 -0.44 -21.17 -18.97
N GLU A 643 -1.06 -20.76 -17.86
CA GLU A 643 -2.52 -20.72 -17.75
C GLU A 643 -3.11 -19.70 -18.73
N ILE A 644 -2.47 -18.54 -18.80
CA ILE A 644 -2.88 -17.45 -19.69
C ILE A 644 -2.63 -17.84 -21.15
N GLU A 645 -1.47 -18.42 -21.44
CA GLU A 645 -1.10 -18.90 -22.78
C GLU A 645 -2.07 -19.97 -23.28
N ASP A 646 -2.44 -20.94 -22.45
CA ASP A 646 -3.41 -21.97 -22.84
C ASP A 646 -4.79 -21.39 -23.18
N HIS A 647 -5.27 -20.42 -22.39
CA HIS A 647 -6.53 -19.74 -22.66
C HIS A 647 -6.47 -18.90 -23.93
N PHE A 648 -5.35 -18.22 -24.19
CA PHE A 648 -5.07 -17.51 -25.44
C PHE A 648 -5.05 -18.44 -26.65
N ALA A 649 -4.35 -19.57 -26.55
CA ALA A 649 -4.15 -20.53 -27.64
C ALA A 649 -5.45 -21.25 -28.05
N ARG A 650 -6.45 -21.27 -27.17
CA ARG A 650 -7.79 -21.82 -27.46
C ARG A 650 -8.68 -20.88 -28.27
N LEU A 651 -8.25 -19.64 -28.54
CA LEU A 651 -8.95 -18.75 -29.45
C LEU A 651 -8.73 -19.22 -30.89
N ASP A 652 -9.82 -19.52 -31.61
CA ASP A 652 -9.75 -20.19 -32.93
C ASP A 652 -8.87 -19.48 -33.96
N GLN A 653 -8.74 -18.15 -33.84
CA GLN A 653 -8.01 -17.28 -34.77
C GLN A 653 -6.50 -17.17 -34.44
N VAL A 654 -6.09 -17.50 -33.20
CA VAL A 654 -4.71 -17.38 -32.71
C VAL A 654 -3.90 -18.63 -33.10
N GLN A 655 -2.67 -18.45 -33.57
CA GLN A 655 -1.75 -19.52 -33.95
C GLN A 655 -0.71 -19.81 -32.87
N ASP A 656 0.18 -18.86 -32.59
CA ASP A 656 1.20 -18.95 -31.54
C ASP A 656 0.92 -17.90 -30.47
N VAL A 657 1.25 -18.22 -29.22
CA VAL A 657 1.18 -17.28 -28.10
C VAL A 657 2.40 -17.40 -27.20
N ALA A 658 2.85 -16.28 -26.65
CA ALA A 658 3.72 -16.24 -25.50
C ALA A 658 3.39 -15.03 -24.62
N VAL A 659 3.26 -15.25 -23.31
CA VAL A 659 3.05 -14.20 -22.32
C VAL A 659 4.37 -13.95 -21.60
N ILE A 660 4.77 -12.68 -21.51
CA ILE A 660 6.08 -12.24 -21.01
C ILE A 660 5.89 -11.23 -19.87
N PRO A 661 6.52 -11.43 -18.70
CA PRO A 661 6.60 -10.40 -17.68
C PRO A 661 7.53 -9.28 -18.10
N LYS A 662 7.12 -8.03 -17.86
CA LYS A 662 7.95 -6.83 -18.04
C LYS A 662 7.89 -5.95 -16.81
N LYS A 663 8.92 -5.14 -16.59
CA LYS A 663 8.93 -4.16 -15.51
C LYS A 663 8.24 -2.87 -15.95
N GLU A 664 7.37 -2.32 -15.10
CA GLU A 664 6.84 -0.96 -15.21
C GLU A 664 7.86 0.09 -14.73
N SER A 665 7.54 1.38 -14.90
CA SER A 665 8.39 2.50 -14.48
C SER A 665 8.67 2.54 -12.98
N ASP A 666 7.79 1.94 -12.16
CA ASP A 666 7.92 1.78 -10.71
C ASP A 666 8.71 0.51 -10.31
N GLY A 667 9.15 -0.30 -11.28
CA GLY A 667 9.90 -1.54 -11.09
C GLY A 667 9.06 -2.80 -10.89
N GLN A 668 7.72 -2.71 -10.90
CA GLN A 668 6.81 -3.84 -10.71
C GLN A 668 6.65 -4.68 -11.97
N ASN A 669 6.35 -5.99 -11.80
CA ASN A 669 6.06 -6.86 -12.94
C ASN A 669 4.64 -6.62 -13.48
N MET A 670 4.52 -6.45 -14.78
CA MET A 670 3.27 -6.50 -15.56
C MET A 670 3.33 -7.63 -16.59
N LEU A 671 2.17 -8.10 -17.04
CA LEU A 671 2.07 -9.15 -18.06
C LEU A 671 1.82 -8.52 -19.45
N VAL A 672 2.58 -8.98 -20.44
CA VAL A 672 2.39 -8.66 -21.86
C VAL A 672 2.16 -9.95 -22.64
N GLY A 673 1.00 -10.12 -23.25
CA GLY A 673 0.69 -11.25 -24.12
C GLY A 673 1.09 -10.96 -25.56
N TYR A 674 1.85 -11.84 -26.19
CA TYR A 674 2.20 -11.77 -27.59
C TYR A 674 1.55 -12.90 -28.36
N PHE A 675 1.01 -12.65 -29.54
CA PHE A 675 0.39 -13.70 -30.35
C PHE A 675 0.60 -13.51 -31.86
N THR A 676 0.43 -14.57 -32.64
CA THR A 676 0.33 -14.56 -34.11
C THR A 676 -1.05 -15.07 -34.55
N SER A 677 -1.52 -14.70 -35.74
CA SER A 677 -2.79 -15.19 -36.29
C SER A 677 -2.57 -16.28 -37.34
N LYS A 678 -3.50 -17.24 -37.43
CA LYS A 678 -3.37 -18.41 -38.33
C LYS A 678 -3.31 -18.07 -39.81
N ASP A 679 -3.93 -16.97 -40.21
CA ASP A 679 -4.06 -16.52 -41.60
C ASP A 679 -3.32 -15.19 -41.84
N GLY A 680 -2.59 -14.68 -40.86
CA GLY A 680 -1.90 -13.38 -40.92
C GLY A 680 -2.85 -12.18 -40.85
N SER A 681 -4.15 -12.36 -40.58
CA SER A 681 -5.09 -11.26 -40.36
C SER A 681 -4.80 -10.55 -39.03
N THR A 682 -5.02 -9.24 -38.97
CA THR A 682 -5.01 -8.50 -37.69
C THR A 682 -6.21 -8.94 -36.88
N LEU A 683 -6.03 -9.30 -35.60
CA LEU A 683 -7.14 -9.67 -34.71
C LEU A 683 -7.43 -8.53 -33.72
N SER A 684 -8.72 -8.33 -33.40
CA SER A 684 -9.16 -7.35 -32.40
C SER A 684 -8.65 -7.71 -31.00
N VAL A 685 -7.72 -6.90 -30.49
CA VAL A 685 -7.16 -7.04 -29.14
C VAL A 685 -8.24 -6.93 -28.06
N ALA A 686 -9.24 -6.06 -28.25
CA ALA A 686 -10.32 -5.91 -27.28
C ALA A 686 -11.20 -7.17 -27.19
N ASP A 687 -11.47 -7.84 -28.31
CA ASP A 687 -12.25 -9.09 -28.31
C ASP A 687 -11.45 -10.21 -27.64
N ILE A 688 -10.13 -10.28 -27.90
CA ILE A 688 -9.23 -11.18 -27.19
C ILE A 688 -9.22 -10.88 -25.68
N LYS A 689 -9.08 -9.62 -25.26
CA LYS A 689 -9.13 -9.21 -23.84
C LYS A 689 -10.48 -9.56 -23.21
N ALA A 690 -11.59 -9.33 -23.91
CA ALA A 690 -12.93 -9.64 -23.43
C ALA A 690 -13.11 -11.16 -23.24
N GLU A 691 -12.72 -11.97 -24.21
CA GLU A 691 -12.74 -13.44 -24.14
C GLU A 691 -11.89 -13.99 -23.00
N LEU A 692 -10.72 -13.39 -22.76
CA LEU A 692 -9.86 -13.78 -21.63
C LEU A 692 -10.46 -13.36 -20.30
N THR A 693 -11.06 -12.17 -20.19
CA THR A 693 -11.67 -11.67 -18.95
C THR A 693 -12.87 -12.51 -18.51
N VAL A 694 -13.59 -13.13 -19.45
CA VAL A 694 -14.67 -14.10 -19.15
C VAL A 694 -14.12 -15.38 -18.50
N LYS A 695 -12.90 -15.78 -18.87
CA LYS A 695 -12.31 -17.09 -18.50
C LYS A 695 -11.29 -17.01 -17.37
N LEU A 696 -10.63 -15.86 -17.22
CA LEU A 696 -9.52 -15.63 -16.31
C LEU A 696 -9.86 -14.52 -15.29
N PRO A 697 -9.40 -14.62 -14.04
CA PRO A 697 -9.45 -13.50 -13.11
C PRO A 697 -8.77 -12.25 -13.67
N SER A 698 -9.20 -11.06 -13.23
CA SER A 698 -8.68 -9.78 -13.73
C SER A 698 -7.15 -9.65 -13.61
N TYR A 699 -6.56 -10.22 -12.55
CA TYR A 699 -5.10 -10.22 -12.34
C TYR A 699 -4.33 -11.22 -13.24
N PHE A 700 -5.02 -12.10 -13.98
CA PHE A 700 -4.43 -13.01 -14.98
C PHE A 700 -4.45 -12.43 -16.40
N VAL A 701 -5.27 -11.42 -16.67
CA VAL A 701 -5.39 -10.82 -18.00
C VAL A 701 -4.17 -9.94 -18.26
N PRO A 702 -3.41 -10.16 -19.36
CA PRO A 702 -2.27 -9.31 -19.68
C PRO A 702 -2.67 -7.84 -19.85
N LYS A 703 -1.87 -6.94 -19.28
CA LYS A 703 -2.07 -5.48 -19.41
C LYS A 703 -2.02 -5.05 -20.87
N TRP A 704 -1.10 -5.65 -21.62
CA TRP A 704 -0.89 -5.43 -23.05
C TRP A 704 -1.03 -6.73 -23.82
N ILE A 705 -1.69 -6.69 -24.98
CA ILE A 705 -1.81 -7.82 -25.91
C ILE A 705 -1.35 -7.38 -27.30
N CYS A 706 -0.20 -7.91 -27.75
CA CYS A 706 0.50 -7.46 -28.93
C CYS A 706 0.54 -8.56 -30.00
N GLN A 707 -0.01 -8.28 -31.18
CA GLN A 707 0.12 -9.18 -32.32
C GLN A 707 1.48 -8.99 -33.01
N LEU A 708 2.17 -10.09 -33.29
CA LEU A 708 3.40 -10.14 -34.07
C LEU A 708 3.13 -10.73 -35.47
N ASP A 709 3.93 -10.35 -36.47
CA ASP A 709 3.92 -11.02 -37.78
C ASP A 709 4.40 -12.47 -37.63
N GLU A 710 5.48 -12.66 -36.88
CA GLU A 710 6.10 -13.95 -36.62
C GLU A 710 6.61 -13.99 -35.18
N MET A 711 6.47 -15.15 -34.54
CA MET A 711 6.99 -15.34 -33.19
C MET A 711 8.52 -15.48 -33.24
N PRO A 712 9.31 -14.78 -32.40
CA PRO A 712 10.75 -14.97 -32.38
C PRO A 712 11.09 -16.42 -32.00
N ILE A 713 11.83 -17.14 -32.85
CA ILE A 713 12.19 -18.54 -32.62
C ILE A 713 13.71 -18.62 -32.36
N ALA A 714 14.10 -19.41 -31.36
CA ALA A 714 15.50 -19.74 -31.08
C ALA A 714 16.02 -20.75 -32.11
N PRO A 715 17.35 -20.90 -32.28
CA PRO A 715 17.93 -21.91 -33.18
C PRO A 715 17.48 -23.36 -32.89
N THR A 716 16.93 -23.61 -31.70
CA THR A 716 16.34 -24.89 -31.26
C THR A 716 14.92 -25.13 -31.77
N GLY A 717 14.30 -24.18 -32.48
CA GLY A 717 12.92 -24.28 -32.98
C GLY A 717 11.84 -23.93 -31.95
N LYS A 718 12.22 -23.45 -30.74
CA LYS A 718 11.28 -23.00 -29.69
C LYS A 718 11.16 -21.47 -29.66
N ILE A 719 10.06 -20.94 -29.14
CA ILE A 719 9.89 -19.50 -28.93
C ILE A 719 11.04 -18.92 -28.08
N ASN A 720 11.70 -17.88 -28.58
CA ASN A 720 12.83 -17.20 -27.95
C ASN A 720 12.34 -16.12 -26.97
N ARG A 721 11.88 -16.54 -25.79
CA ARG A 721 11.36 -15.65 -24.75
C ARG A 721 12.37 -14.58 -24.29
N LYS A 722 13.69 -14.86 -24.32
CA LYS A 722 14.73 -13.86 -23.99
C LYS A 722 14.73 -12.69 -24.97
N ALA A 723 14.60 -12.97 -26.27
CA ALA A 723 14.49 -11.92 -27.29
C ALA A 723 13.18 -11.11 -27.14
N MET A 724 12.11 -11.76 -26.65
CA MET A 724 10.81 -11.10 -26.46
C MET A 724 10.78 -10.07 -25.32
N VAL A 725 11.66 -10.20 -24.32
CA VAL A 725 11.78 -9.22 -23.22
C VAL A 725 12.11 -7.83 -23.78
N ALA A 726 12.96 -7.76 -24.80
CA ALA A 726 13.39 -6.52 -25.44
C ALA A 726 12.42 -6.00 -26.52
N LEU A 727 11.39 -6.77 -26.90
CA LEU A 727 10.42 -6.29 -27.89
C LEU A 727 9.65 -5.09 -27.34
N PRO A 728 9.26 -4.12 -28.18
CA PRO A 728 8.28 -3.14 -27.78
C PRO A 728 6.93 -3.83 -27.51
N HIS A 729 6.08 -3.20 -26.70
CA HIS A 729 4.72 -3.65 -26.44
C HIS A 729 3.77 -2.64 -27.06
N VAL A 730 3.52 -2.81 -28.37
CA VAL A 730 2.60 -1.99 -29.17
C VAL A 730 1.46 -2.91 -29.61
N GLU A 731 0.22 -2.57 -29.27
CA GLU A 731 -0.94 -3.33 -29.72
C GLU A 731 -1.16 -3.05 -31.21
N ARG A 732 -1.31 -4.12 -32.02
CA ARG A 732 -1.79 -3.94 -33.39
C ARG A 732 -3.29 -3.82 -33.32
N HIS A 733 -3.76 -2.77 -33.93
CA HIS A 733 -5.15 -2.43 -33.94
C HIS A 733 -5.73 -2.76 -35.31
N GLU A 734 -6.85 -3.49 -35.34
CA GLU A 734 -7.65 -3.57 -36.57
C GLU A 734 -8.12 -2.15 -36.92
N ASP A 735 -8.06 -1.79 -38.21
CA ASP A 735 -8.94 -0.75 -38.75
C ASP A 735 -10.37 -1.25 -38.54
N ARG A 736 -10.99 -0.95 -37.38
CA ARG A 736 -12.39 -1.30 -37.09
C ARG A 736 -13.29 -0.44 -37.98
N PRO A 737 -13.89 -0.98 -39.06
CA PRO A 737 -14.71 -0.20 -39.97
C PRO A 737 -16.07 0.16 -39.35
N ASP A 738 -16.44 -0.54 -38.27
CA ASP A 738 -17.72 -0.46 -37.57
C ASP A 738 -17.62 0.27 -36.21
N ARG A 739 -16.62 1.15 -36.02
CA ARG A 739 -16.55 1.98 -34.81
C ARG A 739 -17.77 2.88 -34.72
N VAL A 740 -18.46 2.79 -33.58
CA VAL A 740 -19.43 3.82 -33.20
C VAL A 740 -18.63 5.09 -32.92
N LEU A 741 -18.64 5.98 -33.90
CA LEU A 741 -18.02 7.28 -33.80
C LEU A 741 -18.82 8.16 -32.85
N ALA A 742 -18.20 9.24 -32.39
CA ALA A 742 -18.92 10.29 -31.69
C ALA A 742 -20.05 10.82 -32.57
N GLU A 743 -21.28 10.68 -32.07
CA GLU A 743 -22.49 11.20 -32.67
C GLU A 743 -22.83 12.58 -32.09
N THR A 744 -22.33 12.88 -30.89
CA THR A 744 -22.52 14.16 -30.19
C THR A 744 -21.21 14.92 -30.03
N GLU A 745 -21.30 16.24 -29.89
CA GLU A 745 -20.15 17.11 -29.60
C GLU A 745 -19.48 16.73 -28.27
N THR A 746 -20.28 16.31 -27.28
CA THR A 746 -19.80 15.82 -25.98
C THR A 746 -18.98 14.54 -26.11
N GLU A 747 -19.49 13.58 -26.87
CA GLU A 747 -18.75 12.36 -27.17
C GLU A 747 -17.44 12.66 -27.91
N ALA A 748 -17.42 13.64 -28.81
CA ALA A 748 -16.22 13.99 -29.57
C ALA A 748 -15.12 14.61 -28.68
N ILE A 749 -15.48 15.51 -27.78
CA ILE A 749 -14.53 16.14 -26.84
C ILE A 749 -13.97 15.11 -25.86
N ILE A 750 -14.82 14.24 -25.31
CA ILE A 750 -14.39 13.14 -24.42
C ILE A 750 -13.49 12.17 -25.17
N LEU A 751 -13.84 11.82 -26.40
CA LEU A 751 -13.04 10.95 -27.25
C LEU A 751 -11.64 11.54 -27.50
N GLU A 752 -11.52 12.82 -27.85
CA GLU A 752 -10.20 13.46 -28.08
C GLU A 752 -9.34 13.50 -26.80
N ALA A 753 -9.94 13.77 -25.63
CA ALA A 753 -9.19 13.72 -24.36
C ALA A 753 -8.67 12.31 -24.04
N TRP A 754 -9.47 11.28 -24.34
CA TRP A 754 -9.03 9.90 -24.17
C TRP A 754 -7.88 9.57 -25.13
N LYS A 755 -7.93 10.05 -26.38
CA LYS A 755 -6.86 9.82 -27.37
C LYS A 755 -5.53 10.41 -26.92
N GLU A 756 -5.58 11.62 -26.36
CA GLU A 756 -4.41 12.32 -25.85
C GLU A 756 -3.74 11.57 -24.69
N ILE A 757 -4.53 11.06 -23.73
CA ILE A 757 -3.97 10.36 -22.56
C ILE A 757 -3.58 8.92 -22.84
N LEU A 758 -4.35 8.22 -23.66
CA LEU A 758 -4.07 6.83 -24.00
C LEU A 758 -2.98 6.70 -25.07
N GLN A 759 -2.68 7.79 -25.78
CA GLN A 759 -1.63 7.87 -26.83
C GLN A 759 -1.91 6.94 -28.03
N HIS A 760 -3.19 6.65 -28.28
CA HIS A 760 -3.68 6.01 -29.50
C HIS A 760 -5.13 6.44 -29.76
N ASP A 761 -5.62 6.27 -30.98
CA ASP A 761 -6.98 6.63 -31.42
C ASP A 761 -7.87 5.42 -31.74
N ASP A 762 -7.46 4.27 -31.21
CA ASP A 762 -8.03 2.98 -31.56
C ASP A 762 -9.25 2.53 -30.72
N PHE A 763 -10.23 3.41 -30.56
CA PHE A 763 -11.44 3.12 -29.79
C PHE A 763 -12.61 4.03 -30.21
N GLY A 764 -13.83 3.52 -30.03
CA GLY A 764 -15.08 4.24 -30.24
C GLY A 764 -15.76 4.60 -28.92
N VAL A 765 -16.93 5.23 -29.00
CA VAL A 765 -17.56 5.83 -27.81
C VAL A 765 -18.15 4.82 -26.82
N GLU A 766 -18.29 3.56 -27.22
CA GLU A 766 -18.80 2.46 -26.38
C GLU A 766 -17.67 1.63 -25.74
N ASP A 767 -16.41 1.87 -26.11
CA ASP A 767 -15.28 1.15 -25.54
C ASP A 767 -15.01 1.63 -24.10
N SER A 768 -14.70 0.69 -23.19
CA SER A 768 -14.48 1.01 -21.78
C SER A 768 -13.08 1.55 -21.52
N PHE A 769 -12.96 2.66 -20.79
CA PHE A 769 -11.69 3.34 -20.45
C PHE A 769 -10.62 2.39 -19.94
N PHE A 770 -11.01 1.52 -18.99
CA PHE A 770 -10.09 0.58 -18.34
C PHE A 770 -9.74 -0.62 -19.23
N ALA A 771 -10.61 -0.98 -20.17
CA ALA A 771 -10.35 -2.07 -21.11
C ALA A 771 -9.34 -1.67 -22.21
N ILE A 772 -9.31 -0.38 -22.55
CA ILE A 772 -8.43 0.18 -23.59
C ILE A 772 -7.13 0.79 -23.03
N GLY A 773 -6.73 0.43 -21.81
CA GLY A 773 -5.42 0.83 -21.24
C GLY A 773 -5.46 1.99 -20.23
N GLY A 774 -6.64 2.49 -19.89
CA GLY A 774 -6.85 3.43 -18.79
C GLY A 774 -6.65 2.80 -17.41
N ASP A 775 -6.13 3.58 -16.47
CA ASP A 775 -6.02 3.25 -15.04
C ASP A 775 -6.41 4.47 -14.19
N SER A 776 -6.45 4.31 -12.87
CA SER A 776 -6.86 5.37 -11.94
C SER A 776 -6.04 6.65 -12.07
N LEU A 777 -4.76 6.55 -12.47
CA LEU A 777 -3.89 7.71 -12.68
C LEU A 777 -4.22 8.38 -14.02
N ARG A 778 -4.48 7.59 -15.07
CA ARG A 778 -4.92 8.12 -16.37
C ARG A 778 -6.32 8.73 -16.32
N VAL A 779 -7.22 8.23 -15.47
CA VAL A 779 -8.52 8.86 -15.20
C VAL A 779 -8.33 10.29 -14.73
N ILE A 780 -7.38 10.52 -13.82
CA ILE A 780 -7.06 11.87 -13.33
C ILE A 780 -6.60 12.76 -14.48
N HIS A 781 -5.74 12.24 -15.37
CA HIS A 781 -5.25 13.02 -16.51
C HIS A 781 -6.34 13.34 -17.54
N VAL A 782 -7.25 12.40 -17.82
CA VAL A 782 -8.38 12.64 -18.72
C VAL A 782 -9.35 13.65 -18.12
N LEU A 783 -9.63 13.54 -16.81
CA LEU A 783 -10.46 14.50 -16.10
C LEU A 783 -9.87 15.91 -16.21
N VAL A 784 -8.55 16.07 -16.15
CA VAL A 784 -7.86 17.35 -16.32
C VAL A 784 -8.11 17.98 -17.70
N ILE A 785 -8.07 17.19 -18.79
CA ILE A 785 -8.35 17.68 -20.14
C ILE A 785 -9.83 18.04 -20.31
N LEU A 786 -10.73 17.28 -19.67
CA LEU A 786 -12.16 17.48 -19.80
C LEU A 786 -12.72 18.57 -18.90
N LYS A 787 -12.04 18.92 -17.80
CA LYS A 787 -12.50 19.93 -16.85
C LYS A 787 -12.83 21.30 -17.46
N PRO A 788 -12.06 21.85 -18.42
CA PRO A 788 -12.41 23.10 -19.11
C PRO A 788 -13.72 23.05 -19.89
N HIS A 789 -14.11 21.86 -20.36
CA HIS A 789 -15.34 21.66 -21.14
C HIS A 789 -16.52 21.21 -20.26
N TYR A 790 -16.24 20.41 -19.23
CA TYR A 790 -17.21 19.77 -18.33
C TYR A 790 -16.78 19.93 -16.86
N PRO A 791 -16.84 21.15 -16.31
CA PRO A 791 -16.39 21.46 -14.96
C PRO A 791 -17.11 20.68 -13.85
N GLN A 792 -18.31 20.17 -14.12
CA GLN A 792 -19.14 19.38 -13.21
C GLN A 792 -18.69 17.92 -13.07
N LEU A 793 -17.84 17.42 -13.96
CA LEU A 793 -17.41 16.02 -13.97
C LEU A 793 -16.46 15.74 -12.79
N LYS A 794 -16.66 14.66 -12.03
CA LYS A 794 -15.82 14.25 -10.88
C LYS A 794 -15.10 12.93 -11.18
N ILE A 795 -14.04 12.62 -10.42
CA ILE A 795 -13.31 11.35 -10.59
C ILE A 795 -14.22 10.13 -10.38
N ALA A 796 -15.18 10.23 -9.46
CA ALA A 796 -16.17 9.18 -9.19
C ALA A 796 -17.03 8.84 -10.41
N ASP A 797 -17.30 9.80 -11.30
CA ASP A 797 -18.12 9.59 -12.50
C ASP A 797 -17.42 8.65 -13.50
N PHE A 798 -16.09 8.62 -13.57
CA PHE A 798 -15.35 7.68 -14.43
C PHE A 798 -15.37 6.23 -13.94
N PHE A 799 -15.45 6.04 -12.62
CA PHE A 799 -15.54 4.71 -12.02
C PHE A 799 -16.96 4.14 -12.11
N ALA A 800 -17.96 5.02 -12.03
CA ALA A 800 -19.36 4.68 -12.26
C ALA A 800 -19.64 4.43 -13.76
N GLU A 801 -19.23 5.35 -14.63
CA GLU A 801 -19.54 5.36 -16.07
C GLU A 801 -18.27 5.10 -16.89
N LYS A 802 -18.11 3.85 -17.30
CA LYS A 802 -16.82 3.36 -17.81
C LYS A 802 -16.60 3.60 -19.31
N THR A 803 -17.56 4.17 -20.05
CA THR A 803 -17.51 4.38 -21.51
C THR A 803 -17.72 5.86 -21.85
N ILE A 804 -17.18 6.33 -22.99
CA ILE A 804 -17.31 7.73 -23.44
C ILE A 804 -18.79 8.14 -23.56
N ARG A 805 -19.63 7.27 -24.11
CA ARG A 805 -21.07 7.53 -24.28
C ARG A 805 -21.82 7.59 -22.95
N ALA A 806 -21.49 6.71 -22.00
CA ALA A 806 -22.10 6.76 -20.67
C ALA A 806 -21.66 8.02 -19.92
N LEU A 807 -20.38 8.38 -20.05
CA LEU A 807 -19.83 9.62 -19.49
C LEU A 807 -20.43 10.87 -20.14
N ALA A 808 -20.65 10.86 -21.46
CA ALA A 808 -21.32 11.94 -22.18
C ALA A 808 -22.79 12.11 -21.73
N LYS A 809 -23.53 11.01 -21.53
CA LYS A 809 -24.89 11.07 -20.95
C LYS A 809 -24.86 11.63 -19.52
N ARG A 810 -23.86 11.24 -18.73
CA ARG A 810 -23.66 11.78 -17.38
C ARG A 810 -23.40 13.28 -17.42
N VAL A 811 -22.56 13.77 -18.34
CA VAL A 811 -22.34 15.20 -18.60
C VAL A 811 -23.65 15.90 -18.96
N GLU A 812 -24.45 15.32 -19.84
CA GLU A 812 -25.75 15.89 -20.27
C GLU A 812 -26.77 15.96 -19.13
N ILE A 813 -26.87 14.91 -18.31
CA ILE A 813 -27.72 14.89 -17.11
C ILE A 813 -27.28 15.97 -16.12
N LEU A 814 -25.97 16.09 -15.88
CA LEU A 814 -25.42 17.12 -15.00
C LEU A 814 -25.60 18.53 -15.59
N ALA A 815 -25.51 18.69 -16.92
CA ALA A 815 -25.73 19.96 -17.61
C ALA A 815 -27.21 20.39 -17.58
N GLN A 816 -28.17 19.47 -17.75
CA GLN A 816 -29.60 19.76 -17.62
C GLN A 816 -29.98 20.17 -16.19
N ALA A 817 -29.38 19.51 -15.19
CA ALA A 817 -29.53 19.92 -13.80
C ALA A 817 -28.95 21.33 -13.53
N THR A 818 -27.99 21.78 -14.36
CA THR A 818 -27.36 23.10 -14.30
C THR A 818 -28.14 24.16 -15.12
N GLU A 819 -28.78 23.78 -16.24
CA GLU A 819 -29.59 24.68 -17.08
C GLU A 819 -30.98 24.96 -16.49
N GLU A 820 -31.58 24.00 -15.78
CA GLU A 820 -32.82 24.23 -15.00
C GLU A 820 -32.58 25.18 -13.81
N THR A 821 -31.36 25.22 -13.28
CA THR A 821 -30.92 26.26 -12.34
C THR A 821 -30.60 27.58 -13.07
N ALA A 822 -29.94 27.55 -14.23
CA ALA A 822 -29.53 28.76 -14.97
C ALA A 822 -30.68 29.56 -15.63
N HIS A 823 -31.76 28.90 -16.06
CA HIS A 823 -32.97 29.59 -16.57
C HIS A 823 -33.75 30.35 -15.48
N SER A 824 -33.35 30.19 -14.20
CA SER A 824 -33.84 31.01 -13.09
C SER A 824 -32.91 32.19 -12.72
N SER A 825 -31.69 32.25 -13.26
CA SER A 825 -30.64 33.19 -12.86
C SER A 825 -30.11 34.02 -14.03
N GLY A 826 -30.96 34.88 -14.58
CA GLY A 826 -30.58 35.93 -15.55
C GLY A 826 -29.87 37.14 -14.93
N ASN A 827 -29.00 36.95 -13.95
CA ASN A 827 -28.22 38.03 -13.35
C ASN A 827 -26.73 37.63 -13.33
N ASN A 828 -25.90 38.38 -14.06
CA ASN A 828 -24.48 38.54 -13.72
C ASN A 828 -24.40 39.32 -12.39
N GLY A 829 -24.80 38.67 -11.31
CA GLY A 829 -24.82 39.22 -9.96
C GLY A 829 -23.41 39.33 -9.43
N VAL A 830 -22.75 40.45 -9.73
CA VAL A 830 -21.62 40.90 -8.91
C VAL A 830 -22.22 41.22 -7.52
N ILE A 831 -22.01 40.35 -6.52
CA ILE A 831 -22.30 40.69 -5.11
C ILE A 831 -21.30 41.78 -4.73
N THR A 832 -21.70 43.03 -4.95
CA THR A 832 -20.85 44.19 -4.69
C THR A 832 -20.85 44.57 -3.21
N GLN A 833 -21.87 44.17 -2.44
CA GLN A 833 -21.99 44.39 -1.00
C GLN A 833 -22.94 43.35 -0.39
N LEU A 834 -22.55 42.63 0.67
CA LEU A 834 -23.53 41.95 1.53
C LEU A 834 -24.50 43.02 2.03
N SER A 835 -25.81 42.78 1.93
CA SER A 835 -26.88 43.77 2.06
C SER A 835 -26.64 44.85 3.13
N GLU A 836 -26.98 46.11 2.83
CA GLU A 836 -26.98 47.24 3.78
C GLU A 836 -27.91 47.04 5.01
N HIS A 837 -28.67 45.94 5.05
CA HIS A 837 -29.65 45.64 6.09
C HIS A 837 -29.23 44.43 6.95
N PRO A 838 -29.39 44.49 8.28
CA PRO A 838 -29.10 43.36 9.17
C PRO A 838 -30.07 42.20 8.93
N VAL A 839 -29.53 40.98 8.82
CA VAL A 839 -30.34 39.75 8.82
C VAL A 839 -30.77 39.47 10.28
N GLU A 840 -32.04 39.75 10.57
CA GLU A 840 -32.66 39.45 11.87
C GLU A 840 -33.32 38.07 11.83
N LEU A 841 -32.94 37.19 12.76
CA LEU A 841 -33.58 35.90 12.96
C LEU A 841 -34.88 36.14 13.74
N ARG A 842 -36.02 36.08 13.05
CA ARG A 842 -37.33 36.41 13.63
C ARG A 842 -37.85 35.28 14.52
N SER A 843 -38.25 35.59 15.75
CA SER A 843 -39.00 34.68 16.62
C SER A 843 -40.50 34.81 16.37
N GLN A 844 -41.22 33.69 16.28
CA GLN A 844 -42.69 33.70 16.14
C GLN A 844 -43.40 34.08 17.45
N ILE A 845 -42.73 33.90 18.59
CA ILE A 845 -43.28 34.10 19.94
C ILE A 845 -42.58 35.23 20.73
N GLY A 846 -41.63 35.92 20.11
CA GLY A 846 -40.72 36.88 20.76
C GLY A 846 -39.56 36.18 21.50
N TYR A 847 -38.50 36.93 21.81
CA TYR A 847 -37.42 36.44 22.67
C TYR A 847 -37.67 36.81 24.14
N PRO A 848 -37.33 35.93 25.10
CA PRO A 848 -37.26 36.31 26.52
C PRO A 848 -36.20 37.39 26.75
N GLU A 849 -36.23 38.05 27.91
CA GLU A 849 -35.18 39.00 28.31
C GLU A 849 -33.82 38.29 28.32
N ILE A 850 -32.88 38.77 27.50
CA ILE A 850 -31.57 38.15 27.32
C ILE A 850 -30.76 38.31 28.61
N LEU A 851 -30.31 37.20 29.19
CA LEU A 851 -29.51 37.22 30.41
C LEU A 851 -28.18 37.95 30.21
N ASN A 852 -27.62 38.53 31.26
CA ASN A 852 -26.24 39.02 31.22
C ASN A 852 -25.27 37.83 31.06
N PRO A 853 -24.14 37.98 30.33
CA PRO A 853 -23.19 36.89 30.12
C PRO A 853 -22.31 36.64 31.35
N GLU A 854 -22.85 36.29 32.52
CA GLU A 854 -22.00 36.04 33.70
C GLU A 854 -21.24 34.71 33.57
N HIS A 855 -21.88 33.70 32.99
CA HIS A 855 -21.33 32.37 32.76
C HIS A 855 -21.37 32.00 31.26
N VAL A 856 -20.20 31.87 30.64
CA VAL A 856 -20.04 31.58 29.21
C VAL A 856 -19.48 30.17 29.01
N LEU A 857 -20.16 29.33 28.24
CA LEU A 857 -19.64 28.05 27.76
C LEU A 857 -19.03 28.22 26.36
N LEU A 858 -17.73 28.00 26.25
CA LEU A 858 -17.01 27.95 24.98
C LEU A 858 -16.74 26.50 24.58
N THR A 859 -17.02 26.15 23.33
CA THR A 859 -16.61 24.87 22.75
C THR A 859 -15.55 25.09 21.67
N GLY A 860 -14.72 24.08 21.42
CA GLY A 860 -13.62 24.19 20.45
C GLY A 860 -12.41 24.98 20.97
N ALA A 861 -12.29 25.14 22.29
CA ALA A 861 -11.24 25.94 22.94
C ALA A 861 -9.80 25.49 22.63
N THR A 862 -9.62 24.25 22.16
CA THR A 862 -8.32 23.71 21.73
C THR A 862 -8.06 23.87 20.22
N GLY A 863 -9.04 24.33 19.44
CA GLY A 863 -8.89 24.64 18.02
C GLY A 863 -8.34 26.06 17.80
N TYR A 864 -7.98 26.39 16.56
CA TYR A 864 -7.32 27.66 16.24
C TYR A 864 -8.19 28.88 16.60
N LEU A 865 -9.42 28.97 16.07
CA LEU A 865 -10.33 30.07 16.43
C LEU A 865 -10.74 30.04 17.91
N GLY A 866 -11.10 28.87 18.43
CA GLY A 866 -11.59 28.76 19.80
C GLY A 866 -10.54 29.13 20.85
N SER A 867 -9.25 28.89 20.62
CA SER A 867 -8.19 29.31 21.53
C SER A 867 -8.02 30.84 21.56
N HIS A 868 -8.21 31.51 20.42
CA HIS A 868 -8.19 32.98 20.33
C HIS A 868 -9.44 33.60 20.96
N VAL A 869 -10.62 33.01 20.75
CA VAL A 869 -11.85 33.42 21.45
C VAL A 869 -11.71 33.25 22.96
N LEU A 870 -11.10 32.15 23.42
CA LEU A 870 -10.83 31.92 24.84
C LEU A 870 -9.89 32.98 25.41
N GLN A 871 -8.79 33.27 24.70
CA GLN A 871 -7.84 34.31 25.08
C GLN A 871 -8.54 35.68 25.20
N GLN A 872 -9.37 36.04 24.22
CA GLN A 872 -10.14 37.27 24.26
C GLN A 872 -11.13 37.33 25.42
N LEU A 873 -11.86 36.25 25.72
CA LEU A 873 -12.74 36.18 26.89
C LEU A 873 -11.98 36.38 28.21
N ILE A 874 -10.77 35.81 28.32
CA ILE A 874 -9.89 35.91 29.51
C ILE A 874 -9.38 37.34 29.70
N ILE A 875 -9.10 38.10 28.64
CA ILE A 875 -8.47 39.43 28.77
C ILE A 875 -9.47 40.60 28.72
N THR A 876 -10.62 40.44 28.05
CA THR A 876 -11.57 41.55 27.80
C THR A 876 -12.84 41.52 28.66
N SER A 877 -13.18 40.38 29.24
CA SER A 877 -14.43 40.20 29.99
C SER A 877 -14.16 39.91 31.46
N ASN A 878 -15.15 40.02 32.36
CA ASN A 878 -15.07 39.51 33.74
C ASN A 878 -15.91 38.24 33.95
N THR A 879 -16.33 37.60 32.86
CA THR A 879 -17.21 36.42 32.87
C THR A 879 -16.50 35.19 33.43
N ARG A 880 -17.24 34.28 34.05
CA ARG A 880 -16.75 32.95 34.39
C ARG A 880 -16.84 32.07 33.14
N ILE A 881 -15.72 31.51 32.72
CA ILE A 881 -15.63 30.79 31.45
C ILE A 881 -15.64 29.29 31.73
N TYR A 882 -16.50 28.56 31.03
CA TYR A 882 -16.52 27.12 30.99
C TYR A 882 -16.06 26.68 29.61
N THR A 883 -15.27 25.62 29.52
CA THR A 883 -14.82 25.07 28.24
C THR A 883 -15.12 23.58 28.16
N LEU A 884 -15.75 23.15 27.06
CA LEU A 884 -15.91 21.73 26.78
C LEU A 884 -14.63 21.21 26.12
N VAL A 885 -13.91 20.30 26.78
CA VAL A 885 -12.65 19.75 26.27
C VAL A 885 -12.66 18.23 26.35
N ARG A 886 -12.45 17.58 25.21
CA ARG A 886 -12.33 16.12 25.13
C ARG A 886 -11.04 15.68 25.80
N ARG A 887 -11.14 14.67 26.66
CA ARG A 887 -9.99 14.05 27.30
C ARG A 887 -9.04 13.45 26.26
N PRO A 888 -7.75 13.81 26.28
CA PRO A 888 -6.72 13.20 25.43
C PRO A 888 -6.67 11.67 25.56
N ALA A 889 -6.42 10.98 24.45
CA ALA A 889 -6.27 9.52 24.42
C ALA A 889 -4.92 9.04 25.01
N ASP A 890 -3.93 9.94 25.12
CA ASP A 890 -2.61 9.71 25.71
C ASP A 890 -2.62 9.68 27.25
N GLY A 891 -3.79 9.88 27.88
CA GLY A 891 -3.97 9.87 29.33
C GLY A 891 -3.68 11.21 30.02
N SER A 892 -3.21 12.23 29.30
CA SER A 892 -3.08 13.59 29.85
C SER A 892 -4.45 14.19 30.19
N SER A 893 -4.46 15.14 31.13
CA SER A 893 -5.69 15.81 31.55
C SER A 893 -6.16 16.82 30.49
N ALA A 894 -7.47 17.08 30.45
CA ALA A 894 -8.03 18.11 29.58
C ALA A 894 -7.42 19.51 29.86
N MET A 895 -7.01 19.76 31.11
CA MET A 895 -6.29 20.99 31.50
C MET A 895 -4.88 21.07 30.91
N GLU A 896 -4.14 19.97 30.86
CA GLU A 896 -2.81 19.93 30.25
C GLU A 896 -2.90 20.18 28.74
N ARG A 897 -3.87 19.56 28.05
CA ARG A 897 -4.14 19.82 26.63
C ARG A 897 -4.43 21.30 26.38
N LEU A 898 -5.37 21.88 27.13
CA LEU A 898 -5.73 23.29 26.96
C LEU A 898 -4.55 24.22 27.29
N SER A 899 -3.81 23.93 28.37
CA SER A 899 -2.63 24.71 28.77
C SER A 899 -1.52 24.65 27.71
N SER A 900 -1.32 23.50 27.07
CA SER A 900 -0.35 23.33 25.99
C SER A 900 -0.71 24.21 24.79
N VAL A 901 -1.97 24.17 24.35
CA VAL A 901 -2.47 25.00 23.24
C VAL A 901 -2.32 26.49 23.56
N MET A 902 -2.76 26.91 24.74
CA MET A 902 -2.68 28.31 25.17
C MET A 902 -1.22 28.80 25.25
N LYS A 903 -0.32 27.96 25.76
CA LYS A 903 1.12 28.24 25.81
C LYS A 903 1.72 28.34 24.41
N GLY A 904 1.30 27.48 23.48
CA GLY A 904 1.78 27.48 22.09
C GLY A 904 1.46 28.78 21.36
N TYR A 905 0.19 29.22 21.39
CA TYR A 905 -0.22 30.42 20.67
C TYR A 905 0.17 31.73 21.38
N PHE A 906 0.03 31.80 22.70
CA PHE A 906 0.10 33.05 23.47
C PHE A 906 1.23 33.13 24.50
N GLY A 907 2.02 32.05 24.68
CA GLY A 907 3.06 31.98 25.70
C GLY A 907 2.54 31.69 27.12
N PRO A 908 3.42 31.64 28.12
CA PRO A 908 3.08 31.17 29.47
C PRO A 908 2.34 32.18 30.34
N GLU A 909 2.28 33.46 29.93
CA GLU A 909 1.76 34.56 30.76
C GLU A 909 0.26 34.45 31.08
N LEU A 910 -0.51 33.81 30.20
CA LEU A 910 -1.95 33.60 30.38
C LEU A 910 -2.29 32.38 31.26
N LEU A 911 -1.35 31.49 31.55
CA LEU A 911 -1.62 30.25 32.29
C LEU A 911 -2.18 30.48 33.72
N PRO A 912 -1.70 31.45 34.51
CA PRO A 912 -2.30 31.75 35.81
C PRO A 912 -3.74 32.27 35.71
N LEU A 913 -4.05 33.06 34.68
CA LEU A 913 -5.39 33.57 34.42
C LEU A 913 -6.32 32.44 33.92
N LEU A 914 -5.81 31.55 33.08
CA LEU A 914 -6.52 30.34 32.63
C LEU A 914 -6.97 29.51 33.84
N ALA A 915 -6.04 29.20 34.76
CA ALA A 915 -6.32 28.38 35.94
C ALA A 915 -7.33 29.01 36.93
N SER A 916 -7.40 30.34 36.98
CA SER A 916 -8.31 31.06 37.88
C SER A 916 -9.68 31.36 37.27
N ARG A 917 -9.76 31.54 35.94
CA ARG A 917 -10.97 32.00 35.25
C ARG A 917 -11.71 30.94 34.45
N VAL A 918 -11.03 29.87 34.05
CA VAL A 918 -11.57 28.83 33.18
C VAL A 918 -11.84 27.56 33.97
N GLU A 919 -13.06 27.07 33.82
CA GLU A 919 -13.50 25.78 34.31
C GLU A 919 -13.62 24.80 33.14
N ILE A 920 -13.02 23.63 33.26
CA ILE A 920 -13.06 22.62 32.19
C ILE A 920 -14.18 21.64 32.49
N ILE A 921 -15.03 21.44 31.50
CA ILE A 921 -16.03 20.38 31.47
C ILE A 921 -15.47 19.31 30.52
N GLU A 922 -15.10 18.16 31.07
CA GLU A 922 -14.67 17.02 30.26
C GLU A 922 -15.88 16.45 29.51
N GLY A 923 -15.87 16.56 28.19
CA GLY A 923 -16.96 16.09 27.33
C GLY A 923 -16.58 16.14 25.86
N ASP A 924 -17.42 15.54 25.01
CA ASP A 924 -17.16 15.31 23.59
C ASP A 924 -18.42 15.55 22.76
N LEU A 925 -18.34 16.41 21.75
CA LEU A 925 -19.46 16.77 20.88
C LEU A 925 -19.96 15.58 20.05
N GLU A 926 -19.09 14.61 19.78
CA GLU A 926 -19.43 13.41 19.02
C GLU A 926 -20.17 12.36 19.86
N GLN A 927 -20.30 12.58 21.17
CA GLN A 927 -20.97 11.66 22.07
C GLN A 927 -22.42 12.11 22.34
N PRO A 928 -23.35 11.16 22.51
CA PRO A 928 -24.69 11.47 22.97
C PRO A 928 -24.65 12.32 24.25
N ASN A 929 -25.45 13.38 24.30
CA ASN A 929 -25.49 14.32 25.43
C ASN A 929 -24.11 14.93 25.78
N LEU A 930 -23.26 15.15 24.78
CA LEU A 930 -21.91 15.70 24.91
C LEU A 930 -20.95 14.85 25.77
N GLY A 931 -21.28 13.58 26.02
CA GLY A 931 -20.53 12.71 26.94
C GLY A 931 -20.65 13.12 28.41
N LEU A 932 -21.61 13.99 28.76
CA LEU A 932 -21.82 14.46 30.13
C LEU A 932 -22.73 13.50 30.91
N SER A 933 -22.38 13.27 32.18
CA SER A 933 -23.29 12.65 33.15
C SER A 933 -24.52 13.52 33.41
N VAL A 934 -25.60 12.93 33.93
CA VAL A 934 -26.84 13.66 34.26
C VAL A 934 -26.57 14.80 35.24
N GLU A 935 -25.69 14.58 36.22
CA GLU A 935 -25.28 15.57 37.20
C GLU A 935 -24.53 16.73 36.54
N GLN A 936 -23.58 16.44 35.63
CA GLN A 936 -22.85 17.46 34.88
C GLN A 936 -23.76 18.23 33.92
N THR A 937 -24.67 17.55 33.22
CA THR A 937 -25.67 18.19 32.36
C THR A 937 -26.51 19.18 33.15
N THR A 938 -27.04 18.77 34.30
CA THR A 938 -27.83 19.66 35.18
C THR A 938 -26.99 20.83 35.68
N TYR A 939 -25.75 20.56 36.12
CA TYR A 939 -24.81 21.58 36.60
C TYR A 939 -24.56 22.68 35.56
N VAL A 940 -24.37 22.29 34.30
CA VAL A 940 -24.15 23.20 33.16
C VAL A 940 -25.44 23.95 32.81
N GLN A 941 -26.58 23.26 32.73
CA GLN A 941 -27.88 23.84 32.38
C GLN A 941 -28.32 24.97 33.34
N GLU A 942 -28.04 24.83 34.65
CA GLU A 942 -28.41 25.85 35.64
C GLU A 942 -27.52 27.10 35.55
N ARG A 943 -26.25 26.94 35.16
CA ARG A 943 -25.23 28.00 35.27
C ARG A 943 -25.03 28.78 33.99
N ILE A 944 -24.99 28.14 32.83
CA ILE A 944 -24.57 28.79 31.59
C ILE A 944 -25.63 29.79 31.11
N ASP A 945 -25.24 31.06 30.95
CA ASP A 945 -26.09 32.12 30.38
C ASP A 945 -25.85 32.27 28.87
N ARG A 946 -24.69 31.79 28.39
CA ARG A 946 -24.28 31.98 27.01
C ARG A 946 -23.45 30.82 26.49
N VAL A 947 -23.76 30.33 25.30
CA VAL A 947 -22.91 29.36 24.59
C VAL A 947 -22.24 30.06 23.43
N ILE A 948 -20.92 29.96 23.32
CA ILE A 948 -20.14 30.32 22.13
C ILE A 948 -19.60 29.03 21.51
N HIS A 949 -20.16 28.65 20.35
CA HIS A 949 -19.85 27.40 19.67
C HIS A 949 -18.86 27.62 18.53
N CYS A 950 -17.59 27.31 18.77
CA CYS A 950 -16.51 27.39 17.77
C CYS A 950 -15.98 26.02 17.34
N ALA A 951 -16.53 24.93 17.88
CA ALA A 951 -16.08 23.58 17.52
C ALA A 951 -16.62 23.18 16.15
N ALA A 952 -15.75 22.58 15.36
CA ALA A 952 -16.04 22.13 14.01
C ALA A 952 -15.16 20.93 13.69
N ASP A 953 -15.69 19.97 12.95
CA ASP A 953 -14.85 19.05 12.19
C ASP A 953 -14.48 19.74 10.88
N VAL A 954 -13.20 20.10 10.72
CA VAL A 954 -12.64 20.88 9.60
C VAL A 954 -11.78 20.04 8.66
N ARG A 955 -11.87 18.71 8.74
CA ARG A 955 -11.22 17.83 7.76
C ARG A 955 -11.78 18.11 6.37
N HIS A 956 -10.95 18.15 5.34
CA HIS A 956 -11.40 18.42 3.96
C HIS A 956 -11.89 17.17 3.22
N PHE A 957 -11.66 15.98 3.80
CA PHE A 957 -12.10 14.68 3.30
C PHE A 957 -12.74 13.92 4.46
N GLY A 958 -13.93 13.37 4.22
CA GLY A 958 -14.73 12.66 5.22
C GLY A 958 -16.10 12.33 4.65
N ASP A 959 -16.75 11.31 5.19
CA ASP A 959 -18.12 10.99 4.81
C ASP A 959 -19.12 11.99 5.44
N ALA A 960 -20.31 12.07 4.85
CA ALA A 960 -21.36 13.00 5.29
C ALA A 960 -21.79 12.74 6.75
N ALA A 961 -21.75 11.49 7.23
CA ALA A 961 -22.17 11.14 8.58
C ALA A 961 -21.16 11.64 9.63
N GLN A 962 -19.87 11.63 9.31
CA GLN A 962 -18.81 12.14 10.16
C GLN A 962 -18.95 13.66 10.38
N PHE A 963 -19.11 14.44 9.30
CA PHE A 963 -19.29 15.87 9.40
C PHE A 963 -20.58 16.24 10.15
N ALA A 964 -21.67 15.51 9.87
CA ALA A 964 -22.96 15.71 10.54
C ALA A 964 -22.86 15.50 12.06
N LYS A 965 -22.10 14.49 12.52
CA LYS A 965 -22.00 14.16 13.95
C LYS A 965 -21.44 15.31 14.80
N THR A 966 -20.39 15.99 14.32
CA THR A 966 -19.80 17.10 15.08
C THR A 966 -20.52 18.42 14.80
N ASN A 967 -20.79 18.72 13.52
CA ASN A 967 -21.29 20.03 13.12
C ASN A 967 -22.81 20.17 13.37
N VAL A 968 -23.60 19.11 13.16
CA VAL A 968 -25.08 19.14 13.26
C VAL A 968 -25.56 18.54 14.58
N ASP A 969 -25.17 17.30 14.92
CA ASP A 969 -25.64 16.64 16.14
C ASP A 969 -25.07 17.32 17.40
N GLY A 970 -23.79 17.69 17.36
CA GLY A 970 -23.15 18.47 18.43
C GLY A 970 -23.83 19.82 18.68
N THR A 971 -24.15 20.57 17.61
CA THR A 971 -24.92 21.82 17.70
C THR A 971 -26.30 21.57 18.30
N THR A 972 -26.99 20.52 17.86
CA THR A 972 -28.30 20.12 18.36
C THR A 972 -28.26 19.77 19.85
N ALA A 973 -27.22 19.06 20.30
CA ALA A 973 -27.03 18.71 21.70
C ALA A 973 -26.77 19.93 22.58
N LEU A 974 -25.96 20.89 22.13
CA LEU A 974 -25.72 22.15 22.84
C LEU A 974 -26.99 23.02 22.90
N LEU A 975 -27.81 23.04 21.84
CA LEU A 975 -29.10 23.75 21.86
C LEU A 975 -30.06 23.17 22.91
N LYS A 976 -30.07 21.85 23.10
CA LYS A 976 -30.84 21.21 24.17
C LYS A 976 -30.38 21.65 25.56
N LEU A 977 -29.09 21.92 25.76
CA LEU A 977 -28.59 22.45 27.02
C LEU A 977 -29.09 23.87 27.30
N ILE A 978 -29.14 24.74 26.29
CA ILE A 978 -29.51 26.14 26.53
C ILE A 978 -31.03 26.35 26.64
N ARG A 979 -31.82 25.51 25.97
CA ARG A 979 -33.30 25.56 25.99
C ARG A 979 -33.90 25.45 27.40
N SER A 980 -33.21 24.83 28.35
CA SER A 980 -33.70 24.68 29.73
C SER A 980 -33.64 25.98 30.54
N LYS A 981 -32.93 27.01 30.08
CA LYS A 981 -32.74 28.28 30.81
C LYS A 981 -33.26 29.48 29.99
N PRO A 982 -34.45 30.01 30.33
CA PRO A 982 -35.02 31.16 29.62
C PRO A 982 -34.08 32.36 29.62
N GLY A 983 -33.92 33.00 28.45
CA GLY A 983 -33.06 34.18 28.28
C GLY A 983 -31.58 33.87 28.02
N ALA A 984 -31.14 32.61 28.12
CA ALA A 984 -29.78 32.23 27.73
C ALA A 984 -29.63 32.24 26.19
N SER A 985 -28.51 32.74 25.68
CA SER A 985 -28.30 32.94 24.25
C SER A 985 -27.25 32.01 23.64
N PHE A 986 -27.50 31.56 22.40
CA PHE A 986 -26.63 30.66 21.66
C PHE A 986 -25.93 31.39 20.53
N HIS A 987 -24.61 31.33 20.50
CA HIS A 987 -23.78 32.04 19.54
C HIS A 987 -22.96 31.03 18.75
N HIS A 988 -23.29 30.86 17.47
CA HIS A 988 -22.65 29.87 16.60
C HIS A 988 -21.65 30.52 15.65
N VAL A 989 -20.45 29.96 15.54
CA VAL A 989 -19.50 30.34 14.48
C VAL A 989 -19.65 29.36 13.32
N SER A 990 -20.10 29.86 12.19
CA SER A 990 -20.17 29.15 10.93
C SER A 990 -19.00 29.57 10.04
N THR A 991 -18.12 28.63 9.74
CA THR A 991 -16.98 28.80 8.83
C THR A 991 -17.32 28.36 7.39
N MET A 992 -18.62 28.34 7.05
CA MET A 992 -19.12 27.94 5.73
C MET A 992 -18.65 28.86 4.61
N GLY A 993 -18.25 30.11 4.92
CA GLY A 993 -18.00 31.13 3.91
C GLY A 993 -19.25 31.42 3.07
N ILE A 994 -19.04 31.86 1.84
CA ILE A 994 -20.07 31.88 0.79
C ILE A 994 -19.78 30.67 -0.11
N PRO A 995 -20.64 29.63 -0.14
CA PRO A 995 -20.46 28.50 -1.04
C PRO A 995 -20.48 28.95 -2.51
N GLU A 996 -19.49 28.54 -3.29
CA GLU A 996 -19.30 28.95 -4.69
C GLU A 996 -20.53 28.61 -5.56
N ASP A 997 -21.10 27.43 -5.37
CA ASP A 997 -22.32 26.96 -6.03
C ASP A 997 -23.54 27.85 -5.74
N LEU A 998 -23.73 28.28 -4.50
CA LEU A 998 -24.80 29.22 -4.13
C LEU A 998 -24.54 30.64 -4.65
N ALA A 999 -23.27 31.05 -4.70
CA ALA A 999 -22.88 32.37 -5.17
C ALA A 999 -23.05 32.49 -6.69
N LEU A 1000 -22.60 31.49 -7.44
CA LEU A 1000 -22.68 31.45 -8.91
C LEU A 1000 -24.12 31.27 -9.40
N SER A 1001 -24.96 30.53 -8.66
CA SER A 1001 -26.39 30.35 -8.99
C SER A 1001 -27.26 31.55 -8.61
N GLY A 1002 -26.72 32.57 -7.91
CA GLY A 1002 -27.49 33.67 -7.34
C GLY A 1002 -28.42 33.26 -6.18
N GLN A 1003 -28.43 31.98 -5.81
CA GLN A 1003 -29.25 31.47 -4.71
C GLN A 1003 -28.80 32.02 -3.35
N TRP A 1004 -27.52 32.36 -3.20
CA TRP A 1004 -27.00 33.01 -2.02
C TRP A 1004 -27.65 34.38 -1.76
N GLU A 1005 -27.79 35.20 -2.81
CA GLU A 1005 -28.45 36.52 -2.71
C GLU A 1005 -29.93 36.37 -2.36
N SER A 1006 -30.61 35.41 -2.97
CA SER A 1006 -32.00 35.10 -2.65
C SER A 1006 -32.14 34.62 -1.20
N SER A 1007 -31.20 33.81 -0.71
CA SER A 1007 -31.20 33.26 0.65
C SER A 1007 -30.81 34.28 1.72
N LEU A 1008 -30.10 35.36 1.36
CA LEU A 1008 -29.84 36.50 2.26
C LEU A 1008 -31.07 37.40 2.45
N GLN A 1009 -32.02 37.40 1.51
CA GLN A 1009 -33.27 38.17 1.63
C GLN A 1009 -34.32 37.50 2.52
N TYR A 1010 -34.19 36.20 2.78
CA TYR A 1010 -35.09 35.44 3.60
C TYR A 1010 -34.43 35.05 4.93
N ASP A 1011 -35.21 35.14 6.00
CA ASP A 1011 -34.88 34.73 7.38
C ASP A 1011 -34.67 33.20 7.52
N ARG A 1012 -34.63 32.45 6.41
CA ARG A 1012 -34.45 31.00 6.32
C ARG A 1012 -33.81 30.55 5.00
N PHE A 1013 -32.97 29.54 5.08
CA PHE A 1013 -32.64 28.68 3.93
C PHE A 1013 -33.80 27.72 3.60
N PRO A 1014 -34.04 27.39 2.32
CA PRO A 1014 -34.94 26.30 1.93
C PRO A 1014 -34.53 24.98 2.58
N ALA A 1015 -35.50 24.15 2.97
CA ALA A 1015 -35.24 22.89 3.65
C ALA A 1015 -34.43 21.91 2.77
N ASP A 1016 -34.68 21.95 1.46
CA ASP A 1016 -34.09 21.14 0.39
C ASP A 1016 -32.80 21.73 -0.21
N LEU A 1017 -32.33 22.88 0.27
CA LEU A 1017 -31.09 23.49 -0.21
C LEU A 1017 -29.87 22.67 0.27
N HIS A 1018 -29.09 22.13 -0.65
CA HIS A 1018 -27.84 21.43 -0.36
C HIS A 1018 -26.70 22.04 -1.16
N VAL A 1019 -25.49 21.98 -0.61
CA VAL A 1019 -24.27 22.40 -1.32
C VAL A 1019 -23.36 21.20 -1.59
N ASP A 1020 -22.64 21.26 -2.70
CA ASP A 1020 -21.89 20.13 -3.25
C ASP A 1020 -20.71 19.70 -2.36
N ASN A 1021 -20.15 20.64 -1.58
CA ASN A 1021 -19.08 20.40 -0.63
C ASN A 1021 -19.66 19.88 0.69
N LEU A 1022 -19.38 18.61 1.04
CA LEU A 1022 -19.92 17.94 2.24
C LEU A 1022 -19.63 18.68 3.56
N TYR A 1023 -18.46 19.31 3.69
CA TYR A 1023 -18.12 20.10 4.86
C TYR A 1023 -18.98 21.37 4.92
N SER A 1024 -19.08 22.11 3.83
CA SER A 1024 -19.96 23.29 3.73
C SER A 1024 -21.43 22.94 3.92
N ASP A 1025 -21.88 21.79 3.41
CA ASP A 1025 -23.26 21.31 3.58
C ASP A 1025 -23.57 21.00 5.04
N SER A 1026 -22.64 20.37 5.75
CA SER A 1026 -22.79 20.14 7.20
C SER A 1026 -22.89 21.44 8.02
N LYS A 1027 -22.26 22.53 7.55
CA LYS A 1027 -22.38 23.85 8.17
C LYS A 1027 -23.70 24.52 7.84
N LEU A 1028 -24.17 24.38 6.60
CA LEU A 1028 -25.49 24.83 6.18
C LEU A 1028 -26.59 24.15 7.00
N GLU A 1029 -26.51 22.83 7.18
CA GLU A 1029 -27.44 22.05 8.00
C GLU A 1029 -27.42 22.48 9.48
N ALA A 1030 -26.24 22.77 10.04
CA ALA A 1030 -26.14 23.31 11.40
C ALA A 1030 -26.82 24.69 11.53
N GLU A 1031 -26.66 25.58 10.54
CA GLU A 1031 -27.37 26.86 10.49
C GLU A 1031 -28.89 26.68 10.38
N LYS A 1032 -29.38 25.73 9.57
CA LYS A 1032 -30.82 25.42 9.48
C LYS A 1032 -31.41 25.02 10.84
N VAL A 1033 -30.71 24.15 11.59
CA VAL A 1033 -31.11 23.76 12.96
C VAL A 1033 -31.19 24.97 13.90
N LEU A 1034 -30.23 25.89 13.77
CA LEU A 1034 -30.17 27.11 14.58
C LEU A 1034 -31.29 28.11 14.23
N MET A 1035 -31.59 28.30 12.96
CA MET A 1035 -32.70 29.15 12.49
C MET A 1035 -34.05 28.60 12.97
N LEU A 1036 -34.24 27.28 12.94
CA LEU A 1036 -35.43 26.64 13.52
C LEU A 1036 -35.55 26.91 15.03
N ALA A 1037 -34.46 26.80 15.77
CA ALA A 1037 -34.45 27.11 17.20
C ALA A 1037 -34.75 28.60 17.49
N ALA A 1038 -34.29 29.51 16.64
CA ALA A 1038 -34.57 30.93 16.74
C ALA A 1038 -36.07 31.24 16.63
N GLU A 1039 -36.76 30.59 15.70
CA GLU A 1039 -38.22 30.72 15.54
C GLU A 1039 -39.02 30.19 16.72
N GLU A 1040 -38.51 29.13 17.36
CA GLU A 1040 -39.05 28.58 18.59
C GLU A 1040 -38.75 29.45 19.83
N GLY A 1041 -38.15 30.64 19.65
CA GLY A 1041 -37.91 31.62 20.70
C GLY A 1041 -36.60 31.45 21.46
N VAL A 1042 -35.65 30.63 20.97
CA VAL A 1042 -34.28 30.56 21.51
C VAL A 1042 -33.46 31.73 20.95
N PRO A 1043 -32.86 32.61 21.77
CA PRO A 1043 -32.03 33.69 21.25
C PRO A 1043 -30.75 33.15 20.61
N VAL A 1044 -30.69 33.12 19.27
CA VAL A 1044 -29.55 32.60 18.50
C VAL A 1044 -28.89 33.70 17.70
N SER A 1045 -27.55 33.73 17.67
CA SER A 1045 -26.78 34.57 16.73
C SER A 1045 -25.80 33.70 15.95
N ILE A 1046 -25.62 34.01 14.67
CA ILE A 1046 -24.72 33.28 13.77
C ILE A 1046 -23.61 34.22 13.30
N TYR A 1047 -22.36 33.78 13.44
CA TYR A 1047 -21.17 34.48 12.96
C TYR A 1047 -20.60 33.72 11.77
N ARG A 1048 -20.83 34.25 10.56
CA ARG A 1048 -20.25 33.71 9.33
C ARG A 1048 -18.84 34.26 9.16
N ALA A 1049 -17.86 33.48 9.55
CA ALA A 1049 -16.45 33.86 9.44
C ALA A 1049 -15.94 33.61 8.02
N GLY A 1050 -15.13 34.54 7.51
CA GLY A 1050 -14.41 34.40 6.26
C GLY A 1050 -13.25 33.40 6.35
N ASN A 1051 -12.36 33.43 5.37
CA ASN A 1051 -11.17 32.57 5.37
C ASN A 1051 -10.21 33.01 6.48
N LEU A 1052 -10.20 32.26 7.59
CA LEU A 1052 -9.39 32.55 8.76
C LEU A 1052 -7.91 32.29 8.46
N THR A 1053 -7.12 33.35 8.57
CA THR A 1053 -5.68 33.34 8.29
C THR A 1053 -4.87 33.59 9.57
N CYS A 1054 -3.58 33.89 9.43
CA CYS A 1054 -2.71 34.12 10.57
C CYS A 1054 -3.07 35.39 11.36
N HIS A 1055 -2.51 35.47 12.57
CA HIS A 1055 -2.59 36.66 13.40
C HIS A 1055 -1.86 37.82 12.73
N SER A 1056 -2.53 38.96 12.60
CA SER A 1056 -2.06 40.13 11.83
C SER A 1056 -0.69 40.66 12.28
N GLU A 1057 -0.44 40.72 13.60
CA GLU A 1057 0.82 41.22 14.15
C GLU A 1057 1.97 40.19 14.22
N THR A 1058 1.66 38.92 14.50
CA THR A 1058 2.67 37.89 14.79
C THR A 1058 2.95 36.95 13.63
N GLY A 1059 2.07 36.90 12.63
CA GLY A 1059 2.15 35.95 11.51
C GLY A 1059 1.82 34.50 11.88
N ARG A 1060 1.50 34.23 13.15
CA ARG A 1060 1.19 32.87 13.64
C ARG A 1060 -0.13 32.36 13.08
N PHE A 1061 -0.09 31.24 12.36
CA PHE A 1061 -1.25 30.48 11.88
C PHE A 1061 -1.47 29.21 12.69
N GLN A 1062 -2.47 28.41 12.32
CA GLN A 1062 -2.83 27.16 13.00
C GLN A 1062 -1.68 26.13 13.01
N SER A 1063 -1.55 25.38 14.09
CA SER A 1063 -0.49 24.38 14.27
C SER A 1063 -0.59 23.18 13.32
N ASN A 1064 -1.80 22.77 12.94
CA ASN A 1064 -2.07 21.70 11.97
C ASN A 1064 -2.14 22.29 10.54
N ILE A 1065 -1.06 22.93 10.11
CA ILE A 1065 -1.05 23.69 8.85
C ILE A 1065 -1.06 22.79 7.60
N ASP A 1066 -0.54 21.57 7.69
CA ASP A 1066 -0.42 20.63 6.57
C ASP A 1066 -1.77 20.17 5.99
N SER A 1067 -2.86 20.30 6.76
CA SER A 1067 -4.21 20.01 6.28
C SER A 1067 -4.92 21.21 5.67
N ASN A 1068 -4.33 22.42 5.70
CA ASN A 1068 -5.01 23.64 5.24
C ASN A 1068 -4.79 23.89 3.73
N ALA A 1069 -5.87 23.82 2.95
CA ALA A 1069 -5.82 23.97 1.49
C ALA A 1069 -5.20 25.31 1.04
N PHE A 1070 -5.52 26.41 1.71
CA PHE A 1070 -5.02 27.75 1.37
C PHE A 1070 -3.49 27.85 1.54
N TYR A 1071 -2.96 27.40 2.67
CA TYR A 1071 -1.51 27.43 2.93
C TYR A 1071 -0.74 26.40 2.09
N ARG A 1072 -1.37 25.28 1.71
CA ARG A 1072 -0.80 24.32 0.74
C ARG A 1072 -0.71 24.92 -0.66
N MET A 1073 -1.73 25.68 -1.09
CA MET A 1073 -1.70 26.41 -2.36
C MET A 1073 -0.53 27.42 -2.40
N ILE A 1074 -0.31 28.15 -1.30
CA ILE A 1074 0.84 29.04 -1.17
C ILE A 1074 2.15 28.23 -1.22
N LYS A 1075 2.27 27.16 -0.41
CA LYS A 1075 3.46 26.29 -0.41
C LYS A 1075 3.79 25.75 -1.80
N ALA A 1076 2.78 25.29 -2.55
CA ALA A 1076 2.92 24.80 -3.92
C ALA A 1076 3.53 25.85 -4.85
N MET A 1077 3.03 27.09 -4.87
CA MET A 1077 3.59 28.13 -5.75
C MET A 1077 5.01 28.52 -5.36
N LEU A 1078 5.36 28.46 -4.07
CA LEU A 1078 6.72 28.72 -3.61
C LEU A 1078 7.71 27.63 -4.06
N LEU A 1079 7.30 26.36 -4.00
CA LEU A 1079 8.13 25.22 -4.43
C LEU A 1079 8.26 25.15 -5.95
N LEU A 1080 7.19 25.49 -6.68
CA LEU A 1080 7.15 25.48 -8.14
C LEU A 1080 7.83 26.70 -8.78
N GLY A 1081 7.92 27.81 -8.03
CA GLY A 1081 8.34 29.11 -8.56
C GLY A 1081 7.38 29.66 -9.62
N LYS A 1082 6.17 29.09 -9.73
CA LYS A 1082 5.14 29.50 -10.69
C LYS A 1082 3.74 29.37 -10.09
N ALA A 1083 2.82 30.18 -10.58
CA ALA A 1083 1.41 30.17 -10.23
C ALA A 1083 0.52 30.45 -11.45
N PRO A 1084 -0.74 29.99 -11.48
CA PRO A 1084 -1.68 30.36 -12.52
C PRO A 1084 -2.11 31.83 -12.37
N ALA A 1085 -2.27 32.56 -13.47
CA ALA A 1085 -2.95 33.85 -13.47
C ALA A 1085 -4.45 33.61 -13.22
N ALA A 1086 -5.02 34.33 -12.24
CA ALA A 1086 -6.42 34.20 -11.86
C ALA A 1086 -6.96 35.57 -11.42
N ASP A 1087 -8.16 35.93 -11.87
CA ASP A 1087 -8.89 37.12 -11.42
C ASP A 1087 -9.68 36.79 -10.15
N TRP A 1088 -8.93 36.51 -9.08
CA TRP A 1088 -9.46 36.04 -7.80
C TRP A 1088 -9.16 37.04 -6.68
N MET A 1089 -10.20 37.40 -5.93
CA MET A 1089 -10.07 38.16 -4.68
C MET A 1089 -9.90 37.21 -3.50
N VAL A 1090 -8.76 37.28 -2.84
CA VAL A 1090 -8.40 36.44 -1.70
C VAL A 1090 -8.83 37.12 -0.39
N ASP A 1091 -9.72 36.47 0.35
CA ASP A 1091 -10.08 36.87 1.71
C ASP A 1091 -8.98 36.43 2.70
N PHE A 1092 -8.42 37.41 3.41
CA PHE A 1092 -7.48 37.23 4.50
C PHE A 1092 -8.11 37.76 5.78
N THR A 1093 -9.03 37.00 6.37
CA THR A 1093 -9.64 37.39 7.63
C THR A 1093 -8.66 37.07 8.77
N PRO A 1094 -8.08 38.07 9.47
CA PRO A 1094 -7.09 37.81 10.51
C PRO A 1094 -7.76 37.18 11.74
N ILE A 1095 -7.13 36.16 12.33
CA ILE A 1095 -7.71 35.44 13.48
C ILE A 1095 -7.95 36.36 14.70
N ASP A 1096 -7.10 37.38 14.87
CA ASP A 1096 -7.18 38.36 15.94
C ASP A 1096 -8.37 39.31 15.76
N TYR A 1097 -8.65 39.75 14.54
CA TYR A 1097 -9.87 40.50 14.23
C TYR A 1097 -11.11 39.63 14.47
N ALA A 1098 -11.12 38.41 13.93
CA ALA A 1098 -12.28 37.53 14.03
C ALA A 1098 -12.64 37.19 15.48
N SER A 1099 -11.63 36.81 16.28
CA SER A 1099 -11.84 36.48 17.70
C SER A 1099 -12.31 37.69 18.52
N GLN A 1100 -11.75 38.88 18.31
CA GLN A 1100 -12.19 40.11 18.98
C GLN A 1100 -13.64 40.48 18.61
N ALA A 1101 -13.98 40.42 17.33
CA ALA A 1101 -15.33 40.69 16.84
C ALA A 1101 -16.36 39.70 17.42
N ILE A 1102 -16.06 38.40 17.39
CA ILE A 1102 -16.94 37.36 17.95
C ILE A 1102 -17.18 37.61 19.43
N VAL A 1103 -16.14 37.83 20.24
CA VAL A 1103 -16.29 38.05 21.68
C VAL A 1103 -17.07 39.35 21.97
N HIS A 1104 -16.76 40.43 21.26
CA HIS A 1104 -17.48 41.70 21.43
C HIS A 1104 -18.98 41.55 21.11
N LEU A 1105 -19.30 40.93 19.98
CA LEU A 1105 -20.68 40.71 19.57
C LEU A 1105 -21.39 39.72 20.48
N ALA A 1106 -20.71 38.65 20.91
CA ALA A 1106 -21.31 37.61 21.72
C ALA A 1106 -21.63 38.09 23.15
N LEU A 1107 -20.89 39.03 23.72
CA LEU A 1107 -21.15 39.52 25.09
C LEU A 1107 -22.23 40.60 25.16
N ARG A 1108 -22.74 41.07 24.02
CA ARG A 1108 -23.82 42.07 23.97
C ARG A 1108 -25.19 41.43 24.01
N GLN A 1109 -26.18 42.16 24.53
CA GLN A 1109 -27.58 41.70 24.55
C GLN A 1109 -28.33 42.12 23.28
N ASP A 1110 -27.99 43.28 22.71
CA ASP A 1110 -28.63 43.86 21.52
C ASP A 1110 -28.21 43.20 20.19
N THR A 1111 -27.30 42.23 20.26
CA THR A 1111 -26.80 41.43 19.13
C THR A 1111 -27.45 40.04 19.05
N ALA A 1112 -28.25 39.64 20.05
CA ALA A 1112 -28.97 38.38 20.06
C ALA A 1112 -30.02 38.34 18.93
N GLY A 1113 -30.19 37.20 18.26
CA GLY A 1113 -31.17 37.06 17.19
C GLY A 1113 -30.70 37.62 15.84
N ARG A 1114 -29.39 37.70 15.59
CA ARG A 1114 -28.82 38.34 14.39
C ARG A 1114 -27.72 37.50 13.75
N VAL A 1115 -27.56 37.66 12.44
CA VAL A 1115 -26.44 37.10 11.68
C VAL A 1115 -25.42 38.20 11.40
N PHE A 1116 -24.15 37.92 11.66
CA PHE A 1116 -23.02 38.81 11.37
C PHE A 1116 -22.01 38.10 10.47
N HIS A 1117 -21.38 38.88 9.58
CA HIS A 1117 -20.35 38.40 8.67
C HIS A 1117 -19.01 38.98 9.10
N ILE A 1118 -18.09 38.10 9.49
CA ILE A 1118 -16.78 38.45 10.06
C ILE A 1118 -15.74 38.10 9.02
N CYS A 1119 -15.51 39.03 8.11
CA CYS A 1119 -14.66 38.87 6.94
C CYS A 1119 -13.78 40.11 6.75
N ASN A 1120 -12.69 39.99 6.00
CA ASN A 1120 -11.85 41.14 5.69
C ASN A 1120 -12.58 42.08 4.72
N PRO A 1121 -12.84 43.35 5.09
CA PRO A 1121 -13.53 44.31 4.23
C PRO A 1121 -12.70 44.76 3.02
N GLU A 1122 -11.38 44.52 3.05
CA GLU A 1122 -10.44 44.85 1.98
C GLU A 1122 -9.69 43.58 1.53
N PRO A 1123 -10.34 42.67 0.76
CA PRO A 1123 -9.66 41.51 0.19
C PRO A 1123 -8.55 41.95 -0.77
N ILE A 1124 -7.57 41.08 -0.98
CA ILE A 1124 -6.42 41.33 -1.86
C ILE A 1124 -6.58 40.56 -3.17
N SER A 1125 -6.18 41.15 -4.30
CA SER A 1125 -6.14 40.40 -5.56
C SER A 1125 -5.07 39.30 -5.50
N TYR A 1126 -5.30 38.18 -6.18
CA TYR A 1126 -4.33 37.09 -6.25
C TYR A 1126 -2.98 37.55 -6.84
N ASP A 1127 -3.02 38.42 -7.85
CA ASP A 1127 -1.83 39.06 -8.41
C ASP A 1127 -1.09 39.92 -7.39
N ASP A 1128 -1.81 40.71 -6.58
CA ASP A 1128 -1.19 41.50 -5.50
C ASP A 1128 -0.57 40.61 -4.42
N LEU A 1129 -1.22 39.50 -4.06
CA LEU A 1129 -0.65 38.52 -3.13
C LEU A 1129 0.70 38.00 -3.65
N ILE A 1130 0.77 37.60 -4.93
CA ILE A 1130 2.01 37.14 -5.56
C ILE A 1130 3.06 38.25 -5.61
N ARG A 1131 2.67 39.50 -5.91
CA ARG A 1131 3.57 40.66 -5.85
C ARG A 1131 4.16 40.87 -4.46
N ILE A 1132 3.38 40.66 -3.39
CA ILE A 1132 3.85 40.78 -2.02
C ILE A 1132 4.78 39.62 -1.65
N VAL A 1133 4.41 38.38 -2.01
CA VAL A 1133 5.24 37.17 -1.82
C VAL A 1133 6.60 37.34 -2.49
N ASN A 1134 6.65 37.87 -3.72
CA ASN A 1134 7.90 38.12 -4.42
C ASN A 1134 8.75 39.19 -3.73
N ARG A 1135 8.13 40.24 -3.18
CA ARG A 1135 8.83 41.26 -2.38
C ARG A 1135 9.38 40.72 -1.06
N ALA A 1136 8.80 39.65 -0.53
CA ALA A 1136 9.30 38.92 0.64
C ALA A 1136 10.52 38.02 0.34
N GLY A 1137 11.01 38.00 -0.92
CA GLY A 1137 12.27 37.32 -1.31
C GLY A 1137 12.11 36.03 -2.09
N TYR A 1138 10.90 35.73 -2.57
CA TYR A 1138 10.61 34.60 -3.46
C TYR A 1138 10.57 35.02 -4.93
N GLU A 1139 10.70 34.07 -5.84
CA GLU A 1139 10.62 34.31 -7.29
C GLU A 1139 9.51 33.41 -7.88
N VAL A 1140 8.27 33.89 -7.80
CA VAL A 1140 7.06 33.25 -8.35
C VAL A 1140 6.61 33.98 -9.60
N GLU A 1141 6.60 33.26 -10.72
CA GLU A 1141 6.13 33.76 -12.03
C GLU A 1141 4.66 33.37 -12.25
N THR A 1142 3.81 34.32 -12.68
CA THR A 1142 2.43 34.02 -13.08
C THR A 1142 2.34 33.66 -14.56
N LEU A 1143 1.63 32.58 -14.86
CA LEU A 1143 1.36 32.14 -16.24
C LEU A 1143 -0.15 32.09 -16.50
N PRO A 1144 -0.64 32.44 -17.71
CA PRO A 1144 -2.02 32.16 -18.10
C PRO A 1144 -2.42 30.72 -17.75
N PHE A 1145 -3.62 30.48 -17.22
CA PHE A 1145 -4.00 29.16 -16.67
C PHE A 1145 -3.71 27.97 -17.62
N ALA A 1146 -3.97 28.15 -18.92
CA ALA A 1146 -3.65 27.16 -19.95
C ALA A 1146 -2.14 26.92 -20.12
N GLU A 1147 -1.32 27.98 -20.05
CA GLU A 1147 0.14 27.86 -20.10
C GLU A 1147 0.71 27.28 -18.81
N TYR A 1148 0.10 27.62 -17.67
CA TYR A 1148 0.46 27.09 -16.36
C TYR A 1148 0.23 25.57 -16.29
N THR A 1149 -0.94 25.12 -16.73
CA THR A 1149 -1.29 23.69 -16.78
C THR A 1149 -0.39 22.92 -17.75
N ASN A 1150 -0.19 23.45 -18.96
CA ASN A 1150 0.76 22.87 -19.92
C ASN A 1150 2.18 22.77 -19.35
N TRP A 1151 2.68 23.83 -18.70
CA TRP A 1151 3.99 23.82 -18.05
C TRP A 1151 4.04 22.82 -16.89
N LEU A 1152 3.02 22.81 -16.03
CA LEU A 1152 2.97 21.96 -14.84
C LEU A 1152 3.09 20.48 -15.21
N PHE A 1153 2.43 20.08 -16.31
CA PHE A 1153 2.39 18.71 -16.80
C PHE A 1153 3.40 18.38 -17.92
N ASP A 1154 4.28 19.32 -18.28
CA ASP A 1154 5.40 19.06 -19.19
C ASP A 1154 6.44 18.14 -18.53
N GLY A 1155 6.46 16.87 -18.95
CA GLY A 1155 7.39 15.84 -18.47
C GLY A 1155 8.84 16.03 -18.90
N SER A 1156 9.15 17.00 -19.78
CA SER A 1156 10.52 17.35 -20.13
C SER A 1156 11.20 18.23 -19.07
N VAL A 1157 10.42 18.80 -18.14
CA VAL A 1157 10.90 19.63 -17.04
C VAL A 1157 10.82 18.85 -15.74
N SER A 1158 11.98 18.57 -15.13
CA SER A 1158 12.06 17.93 -13.81
C SER A 1158 11.44 18.84 -12.75
N LYS A 1159 10.41 18.36 -12.04
CA LYS A 1159 9.73 19.07 -10.96
C LYS A 1159 9.79 18.25 -9.67
N ASP A 1160 9.75 18.92 -8.53
CA ASP A 1160 9.70 18.26 -7.22
C ASP A 1160 8.39 17.46 -7.08
N PRO A 1161 8.43 16.15 -6.74
CA PRO A 1161 7.24 15.34 -6.56
C PRO A 1161 6.27 15.85 -5.48
N GLU A 1162 6.78 16.44 -4.39
CA GLU A 1162 5.95 17.06 -3.36
C GLU A 1162 5.23 18.28 -3.94
N ALA A 1163 5.95 19.08 -4.72
CA ALA A 1163 5.38 20.26 -5.37
C ALA A 1163 4.30 19.90 -6.41
N LEU A 1164 4.49 18.80 -7.16
CA LEU A 1164 3.51 18.31 -8.14
C LEU A 1164 2.22 17.82 -7.47
N GLN A 1165 2.36 17.10 -6.35
CA GLN A 1165 1.23 16.63 -5.54
C GLN A 1165 0.47 17.79 -4.90
N LEU A 1166 1.18 18.83 -4.43
CA LEU A 1166 0.58 20.03 -3.86
C LEU A 1166 -0.04 20.95 -4.92
N ALA A 1167 0.45 20.92 -6.17
CA ALA A 1167 -0.07 21.71 -7.29
C ALA A 1167 -1.52 21.34 -7.65
N ILE A 1168 -1.95 20.11 -7.34
CA ILE A 1168 -3.33 19.66 -7.52
C ILE A 1168 -4.30 20.59 -6.77
N ALA A 1169 -3.94 21.05 -5.57
CA ALA A 1169 -4.76 22.00 -4.80
C ALA A 1169 -4.91 23.37 -5.49
N GLN A 1170 -3.99 23.74 -6.39
CA GLN A 1170 -4.09 24.95 -7.22
C GLN A 1170 -4.98 24.75 -8.45
N LEU A 1171 -5.18 23.49 -8.87
CA LEU A 1171 -6.05 23.11 -9.98
C LEU A 1171 -7.48 22.84 -9.51
N GLU A 1172 -7.65 22.29 -8.30
CA GLU A 1172 -8.92 21.90 -7.69
C GLU A 1172 -9.54 22.96 -6.77
N GLY A 1173 -8.88 24.11 -6.57
CA GLY A 1173 -9.21 25.05 -5.49
C GLY A 1173 -10.70 25.32 -5.24
N ASP A 1174 -11.11 25.12 -3.99
CA ASP A 1174 -12.39 25.50 -3.33
C ASP A 1174 -12.59 27.05 -3.26
N GLY A 1175 -11.76 27.81 -3.97
CA GLY A 1175 -11.76 29.26 -4.00
C GLY A 1175 -12.34 29.69 -5.33
N ALA A 1176 -13.50 30.33 -5.26
CA ALA A 1176 -14.33 30.68 -6.40
C ALA A 1176 -13.49 31.19 -7.58
N LYS A 1177 -13.40 30.37 -8.62
CA LYS A 1177 -12.77 30.78 -9.88
C LYS A 1177 -13.73 31.78 -10.53
N ASP A 1178 -13.18 32.90 -11.00
CA ASP A 1178 -13.94 34.02 -11.60
C ASP A 1178 -14.86 34.82 -10.66
N SER A 1179 -14.56 34.80 -9.35
CA SER A 1179 -15.36 35.44 -8.32
C SER A 1179 -14.99 36.92 -8.10
N ALA A 1180 -15.84 37.83 -8.57
CA ALA A 1180 -15.78 39.26 -8.23
C ALA A 1180 -16.44 39.57 -6.87
N TYR A 1181 -16.27 38.70 -5.86
CA TYR A 1181 -16.96 38.83 -4.58
C TYR A 1181 -16.21 39.77 -3.62
N VAL A 1182 -16.89 40.83 -3.18
CA VAL A 1182 -16.37 41.75 -2.15
C VAL A 1182 -17.06 41.44 -0.82
N TYR A 1183 -16.30 40.93 0.14
CA TYR A 1183 -16.78 40.58 1.48
C TYR A 1183 -16.86 41.80 2.40
N ALA A 1184 -17.68 42.80 2.04
CA ALA A 1184 -17.94 43.95 2.91
C ALA A 1184 -19.25 43.75 3.70
N SER A 1185 -19.21 43.87 5.04
CA SER A 1185 -20.39 43.81 5.91
C SER A 1185 -20.56 45.12 6.69
N PRO A 1186 -21.26 46.13 6.13
CA PRO A 1186 -21.51 47.41 6.82
C PRO A 1186 -22.18 47.24 8.18
N VAL A 1187 -23.04 46.22 8.31
CA VAL A 1187 -23.73 45.87 9.56
C VAL A 1187 -22.74 45.45 10.63
N THR A 1188 -21.84 44.50 10.34
CA THR A 1188 -20.84 44.04 11.33
C THR A 1188 -19.90 45.18 11.72
N THR A 1189 -19.43 45.95 10.73
CA THR A 1189 -18.57 47.12 10.93
C THR A 1189 -19.21 48.14 11.89
N ALA A 1190 -20.50 48.43 11.75
CA ALA A 1190 -21.21 49.36 12.63
C ALA A 1190 -21.24 48.93 14.11
N TYR A 1191 -21.07 47.63 14.41
CA TYR A 1191 -21.00 47.12 15.78
C TYR A 1191 -19.56 47.06 16.32
N VAL A 1192 -18.58 46.70 15.49
CA VAL A 1192 -17.22 46.39 15.96
C VAL A 1192 -16.28 47.59 15.88
N GLU A 1193 -16.43 48.46 14.89
CA GLU A 1193 -15.57 49.65 14.71
C GLU A 1193 -15.67 50.65 15.87
N PRO A 1194 -16.86 50.96 16.44
CA PRO A 1194 -16.97 51.83 17.62
C PRO A 1194 -16.30 51.26 18.87
N ALA A 1195 -16.06 49.94 18.92
CA ALA A 1195 -15.34 49.28 20.00
C ALA A 1195 -13.81 49.30 19.79
N GLY A 1196 -13.32 49.92 18.71
CA GLY A 1196 -11.90 49.96 18.34
C GLY A 1196 -11.39 48.66 17.69
N ILE A 1197 -12.29 47.75 17.30
CA ILE A 1197 -11.94 46.48 16.66
C ILE A 1197 -11.90 46.72 15.16
N ILE A 1198 -10.69 46.91 14.63
CA ILE A 1198 -10.43 47.26 13.23
C ILE A 1198 -9.75 46.06 12.56
N CYS A 1199 -10.25 45.63 11.41
CA CYS A 1199 -9.59 44.59 10.62
C CYS A 1199 -8.27 45.15 10.06
N ALA A 1200 -7.17 44.43 10.31
CA ALA A 1200 -5.88 44.79 9.72
C ALA A 1200 -5.96 44.68 8.20
N LYS A 1201 -5.36 45.66 7.51
CA LYS A 1201 -5.25 45.65 6.05
C LYS A 1201 -4.28 44.54 5.62
N THR A 1202 -4.62 43.82 4.57
CA THR A 1202 -3.75 42.81 3.93
C THR A 1202 -2.66 43.50 3.12
N ASP A 1203 -1.66 44.03 3.82
CA ASP A 1203 -0.53 44.77 3.25
C ASP A 1203 0.78 43.98 3.30
N ASP A 1204 1.86 44.60 2.81
CA ASP A 1204 3.20 44.00 2.77
C ASP A 1204 3.66 43.52 4.14
N ARG A 1205 3.33 44.27 5.19
CA ARG A 1205 3.77 43.96 6.56
C ARG A 1205 3.05 42.72 7.07
N PHE A 1206 1.74 42.62 6.85
CA PHE A 1206 0.96 41.46 7.27
C PHE A 1206 1.45 40.17 6.58
N ILE A 1207 1.54 40.16 5.25
CA ILE A 1207 2.02 38.98 4.51
C ILE A 1207 3.48 38.67 4.87
N SER A 1208 4.36 39.66 5.03
CA SER A 1208 5.75 39.41 5.43
C SER A 1208 5.84 38.70 6.79
N LYS A 1209 5.00 39.08 7.76
CA LYS A 1209 4.93 38.40 9.07
C LYS A 1209 4.48 36.95 8.95
N MET A 1210 3.49 36.67 8.10
CA MET A 1210 3.07 35.30 7.79
C MET A 1210 4.22 34.47 7.23
N MET A 1211 4.95 35.03 6.25
CA MET A 1211 6.07 34.33 5.60
C MET A 1211 7.24 34.12 6.58
N GLU A 1212 7.58 35.12 7.40
CA GLU A 1212 8.61 35.03 8.44
C GLU A 1212 8.31 33.89 9.40
N HIS A 1213 7.08 33.80 9.90
CA HIS A 1213 6.67 32.73 10.82
C HIS A 1213 6.69 31.36 10.13
N ALA A 1214 6.19 31.26 8.90
CA ALA A 1214 6.20 30.00 8.14
C ALA A 1214 7.62 29.48 7.88
N ILE A 1215 8.58 30.37 7.66
CA ILE A 1215 9.99 30.02 7.52
C ILE A 1215 10.58 29.59 8.88
N GLU A 1216 10.26 30.32 9.96
CA GLU A 1216 10.73 30.02 11.32
C GLU A 1216 10.37 28.59 11.75
N ILE A 1217 9.16 28.14 11.43
CA ILE A 1217 8.69 26.78 11.75
C ILE A 1217 9.04 25.74 10.67
N GLY A 1218 9.74 26.14 9.60
CA GLY A 1218 10.17 25.24 8.51
C GLY A 1218 9.09 24.80 7.55
N TYR A 1219 7.92 25.45 7.53
CA TYR A 1219 6.80 25.09 6.66
C TYR A 1219 6.97 25.59 5.22
N PHE A 1220 7.40 26.84 5.05
CA PHE A 1220 7.75 27.39 3.73
C PHE A 1220 9.25 27.24 3.43
N PRO A 1221 9.62 27.01 2.15
CA PRO A 1221 11.03 26.95 1.76
C PRO A 1221 11.72 28.28 2.08
N LYS A 1222 13.03 28.25 2.38
CA LYS A 1222 13.79 29.49 2.63
C LYS A 1222 13.81 30.35 1.37
N ALA A 1223 13.58 31.66 1.54
CA ALA A 1223 13.71 32.63 0.46
C ALA A 1223 15.08 32.51 -0.23
N VAL A 1224 15.08 32.62 -1.56
CA VAL A 1224 16.25 32.35 -2.43
C VAL A 1224 17.34 33.43 -2.27
N ARG A 1225 17.01 34.58 -1.65
CA ARG A 1225 17.98 35.64 -1.32
C ARG A 1225 18.17 35.79 0.18
N PRO A 1226 19.40 36.07 0.67
CA PRO A 1226 19.60 36.50 2.05
C PRO A 1226 18.81 37.78 2.29
N GLN A 1227 18.04 37.84 3.38
CA GLN A 1227 17.41 39.07 3.86
C GLN A 1227 18.45 40.20 3.83
N PHE A 1228 18.15 41.28 3.10
CA PHE A 1228 18.98 42.48 3.15
C PHE A 1228 19.10 42.93 4.60
N GLY A 1229 20.34 43.04 5.07
CA GLY A 1229 20.63 43.63 6.36
C GLY A 1229 19.96 45.00 6.49
N THR A 1230 19.52 45.28 7.70
CA THR A 1230 19.19 46.62 8.19
C THR A 1230 20.13 47.66 7.57
N SER A 1231 19.62 48.49 6.66
CA SER A 1231 20.31 49.73 6.32
C SER A 1231 20.18 50.65 7.54
N PRO A 1232 21.29 51.21 8.05
CA PRO A 1232 21.23 52.18 9.13
C PRO A 1232 20.54 53.44 8.63
N THR A 1233 19.76 54.05 9.52
CA THR A 1233 19.35 55.45 9.46
C THR A 1233 20.49 56.34 8.96
N MET A 1234 20.26 57.06 7.86
CA MET A 1234 20.80 58.40 7.64
C MET A 1234 19.71 59.26 7.00
N GLU A 1235 19.24 60.21 7.82
CA GLU A 1235 18.38 61.38 7.58
C GLU A 1235 16.95 61.18 7.04
#